data_AF-A0A1H8W7X6-F1
#
_entry.id   AF-A0A1H8W7X6-F1
#
_cell.length_a   1.000
_cell.length_b   1.000
_cell.length_c   1.000
_cell.angle_alpha   90.00
_cell.angle_beta   90.00
_cell.angle_gamma   90.00
#
_symmetry.space_group_name_H-M   'P 1'
#
loop_
_entity.id
_entity.type
_entity.pdbx_description
1 polymer ?
#
loop_
_entity_poly.entity_id
_entity_poly.type
_entity_poly.pdbx_seq_one_letter_code
_entity_poly.pdbx_strand_id
1 'polypeptide(L)'
;MPNIETSGSTRLDYDGSNRYTLGAGATILTYGGVAVTTTSFSGWAAIGAELINGVYQVVWKSTANQYVIWLVASNGAFQSMGNVLNGTSADLRALEPGFAQDLNGTSGIEAVSSTVEASGSTTTLSVAGAYVLAATGTSRGPVLRSGGSAVLTGQFGAGWTIRGAEFNGSIYEVLWQNGGTPQWVVWNVDSNGNFLSQSAALNSTQVAAYEPGFSQDINGGGVAARAVIEASGSTTLATVASTYYTLSPTASSLGQVLKYGGAQVTVGQFAGWSPIAAELSGGQYRMVWKNGSSVVAWNVDGDGNFLSQGAIVGASTYFAEAYETTVQFDVNGDGTVGATTAAIEGSGNTTLTQVADSYFFNYGTGSQIQLRYGASYAQVGQFSTWVPLAVEFSGGMYRMAWKNGGNDLYVAWNVDSSGNFISQGAGVTGSTWYVQSYETTVGRDLNSDGIVGPTTAAIEGSGNTTLTRVADSWFFNYGSSNIQLRYGGGYAAVGQFGGWAPLAVEFSAGMYRMAWKNGGNDQYLAWNVDSGGNFASQGPVVAGSTWYLQSYESVVGRDLNSDGQVGPIVSAIENTGNTTLTKAADSYFINWGGSNIQVLYGGAYAGSNQFPNWSAVGAEQTVGSYMVAWRNSASGNYTVWNLDGSGNYLWNSSEYGVGSAPFQAIETAFGQDFNGGGVSGKTAIEGSGSTALYSASGYLQMVRGPYTGPLLAYGANYVTASQFGTALGAEWTGNGYTVAWKVANDTYNFWTTDATGRYASQTGSLSGSSAQMQAYEPTFNQDLNGDGVIGVNNSPFNIQIVFSGASQYQTYFEQAAHRWESIIRADLPAVNSSTYGLIDDLRIDASVAAIDGTNGILAQAGWDLRRSTSDGGLPYHGVMKFDSADINTMVNNGTFLYVVMHEMGHVLGLGTLWDTFGLRGGSSYTGTNANNAYHQLGGSGFVPLETTGGSGTAFVHWSEAAFDRELMTGFSETAPPMPLSIVTIGGLQDLGYTVDYSRADAYGLPGHLTAGLGSDVVDDSGAASQSGILSEFSPLAGGSGTLAVNDAVAGLPVVDDRGLASQEGILTDFVDGDMTGGSATLASAGGIPVTEDANINGGAGLVNMSLLTSYIASSFVTSPGEGAGTVVSQSAQEDTLTRPAA
;
A
#
# COMPACT_ATOMS: atom_id res chain seq x y z
N MET A 1 -20.35 -53.80 -47.05
CA MET A 1 -21.71 -53.32 -46.68
C MET A 1 -22.61 -53.59 -47.89
N PRO A 2 -23.89 -53.92 -47.73
CA PRO A 2 -24.81 -54.03 -48.86
C PRO A 2 -25.13 -52.61 -49.35
N ASN A 3 -24.74 -52.30 -50.58
CA ASN A 3 -25.01 -50.99 -51.17
C ASN A 3 -26.50 -50.94 -51.55
N ILE A 4 -27.22 -49.88 -51.20
CA ILE A 4 -28.60 -49.69 -51.70
C ILE A 4 -28.52 -49.09 -53.11
N GLU A 5 -27.70 -48.05 -53.26
CA GLU A 5 -27.59 -47.25 -54.47
C GLU A 5 -26.18 -46.64 -54.52
N THR A 6 -25.57 -46.59 -55.71
CA THR A 6 -24.17 -46.14 -55.94
C THR A 6 -24.00 -45.38 -57.26
N SER A 7 -25.10 -44.98 -57.88
CA SER A 7 -25.14 -44.13 -59.07
C SER A 7 -25.02 -42.66 -58.64
N GLY A 8 -25.13 -41.75 -59.62
CA GLY A 8 -25.21 -40.32 -59.36
C GLY A 8 -24.04 -39.75 -58.55
N SER A 9 -24.34 -38.92 -57.55
CA SER A 9 -23.35 -38.25 -56.70
C SER A 9 -23.31 -38.74 -55.25
N THR A 10 -24.43 -39.26 -54.73
CA THR A 10 -24.59 -39.50 -53.30
C THR A 10 -24.99 -40.95 -53.05
N ARG A 11 -23.96 -41.78 -52.97
CA ARG A 11 -24.10 -43.17 -52.54
C ARG A 11 -24.92 -43.28 -51.24
N LEU A 12 -26.00 -44.05 -51.33
CA LEU A 12 -26.88 -44.45 -50.22
C LEU A 12 -26.54 -45.87 -49.76
N ASP A 13 -26.20 -46.03 -48.48
CA ASP A 13 -25.93 -47.31 -47.84
C ASP A 13 -26.72 -47.44 -46.53
N TYR A 14 -26.52 -48.56 -45.82
CA TYR A 14 -26.73 -48.64 -44.38
C TYR A 14 -25.51 -49.24 -43.67
N ASP A 15 -25.29 -48.80 -42.44
CA ASP A 15 -24.15 -49.22 -41.63
C ASP A 15 -24.36 -50.57 -40.91
N GLY A 16 -23.37 -51.01 -40.14
CA GLY A 16 -23.44 -52.24 -39.34
C GLY A 16 -24.48 -52.24 -38.21
N SER A 17 -25.18 -51.13 -37.98
CA SER A 17 -26.31 -50.98 -37.07
C SER A 17 -27.63 -50.73 -37.81
N ASN A 18 -27.69 -51.01 -39.12
CA ASN A 18 -28.83 -50.80 -40.02
C ASN A 18 -29.30 -49.35 -40.14
N ARG A 19 -28.46 -48.35 -39.80
CA ARG A 19 -28.77 -46.93 -39.96
C ARG A 19 -28.49 -46.50 -41.40
N TYR A 20 -29.42 -45.80 -42.04
CA TYR A 20 -29.19 -45.26 -43.39
C TYR A 20 -28.07 -44.21 -43.37
N THR A 21 -27.17 -44.28 -44.34
CA THR A 21 -26.05 -43.36 -44.48
C THR A 21 -25.93 -42.81 -45.90
N LEU A 22 -25.46 -41.56 -45.98
CA LEU A 22 -25.27 -40.80 -47.21
C LEU A 22 -23.77 -40.51 -47.39
N GLY A 23 -23.34 -40.37 -48.65
CA GLY A 23 -21.96 -39.99 -48.97
C GLY A 23 -20.94 -41.06 -48.55
N ALA A 24 -21.20 -42.32 -48.89
CA ALA A 24 -20.35 -43.47 -48.58
C ALA A 24 -20.09 -43.70 -47.06
N GLY A 25 -21.05 -43.31 -46.21
CA GLY A 25 -20.97 -43.49 -44.76
C GLY A 25 -20.63 -42.23 -43.96
N ALA A 26 -20.37 -41.09 -44.61
CA ALA A 26 -19.98 -39.85 -43.94
C ALA A 26 -21.11 -39.22 -43.09
N THR A 27 -22.36 -39.36 -43.53
CA THR A 27 -23.52 -38.70 -42.90
C THR A 27 -24.59 -39.73 -42.55
N ILE A 28 -25.09 -39.72 -41.31
CA ILE A 28 -26.18 -40.59 -40.85
C ILE A 28 -27.50 -39.86 -41.02
N LEU A 29 -28.48 -40.48 -41.67
CA LEU A 29 -29.83 -39.92 -41.80
C LEU A 29 -30.54 -39.92 -40.43
N THR A 30 -31.11 -38.80 -40.02
CA THR A 30 -31.84 -38.65 -38.75
C THR A 30 -33.22 -38.01 -38.94
N TYR A 31 -34.17 -38.40 -38.11
CA TYR A 31 -35.52 -37.83 -38.05
C TYR A 31 -35.85 -37.49 -36.59
N GLY A 32 -36.19 -36.23 -36.31
CA GLY A 32 -36.37 -35.76 -34.92
C GLY A 32 -35.11 -35.91 -34.04
N GLY A 33 -33.91 -35.85 -34.63
CA GLY A 33 -32.63 -36.07 -33.95
C GLY A 33 -32.24 -37.54 -33.72
N VAL A 34 -33.10 -38.49 -34.07
CA VAL A 34 -32.83 -39.94 -33.92
C VAL A 34 -32.41 -40.54 -35.26
N ALA A 35 -31.39 -41.40 -35.28
CA ALA A 35 -30.93 -42.06 -36.51
C ALA A 35 -32.02 -42.97 -37.12
N VAL A 36 -32.22 -42.82 -38.42
CA VAL A 36 -33.19 -43.58 -39.22
C VAL A 36 -32.57 -44.91 -39.61
N THR A 37 -33.22 -46.01 -39.24
CA THR A 37 -32.84 -47.37 -39.63
C THR A 37 -33.72 -47.89 -40.76
N THR A 38 -33.31 -49.01 -41.37
CA THR A 38 -34.12 -49.79 -42.33
C THR A 38 -35.45 -50.31 -41.75
N THR A 39 -35.71 -50.13 -40.46
CA THR A 39 -36.96 -50.49 -39.78
C THR A 39 -37.71 -49.30 -39.15
N SER A 40 -37.19 -48.07 -39.24
CA SER A 40 -37.82 -46.89 -38.64
C SER A 40 -39.20 -46.55 -39.23
N PHE A 41 -39.42 -46.84 -40.52
CA PHE A 41 -40.66 -46.53 -41.22
C PHE A 41 -41.25 -47.78 -41.88
N SER A 42 -42.23 -48.39 -41.20
CA SER A 42 -42.87 -49.62 -41.68
C SER A 42 -43.48 -49.43 -43.08
N GLY A 43 -43.11 -50.30 -44.01
CA GLY A 43 -43.60 -50.28 -45.39
C GLY A 43 -42.94 -49.26 -46.32
N TRP A 44 -41.91 -48.53 -45.87
CA TRP A 44 -41.13 -47.58 -46.68
C TRP A 44 -39.63 -47.93 -46.67
N ALA A 45 -38.96 -47.75 -47.80
CA ALA A 45 -37.51 -47.88 -47.91
C ALA A 45 -36.93 -46.72 -48.74
N ALA A 46 -35.81 -46.14 -48.30
CA ALA A 46 -35.02 -45.25 -49.14
C ALA A 46 -34.37 -46.06 -50.27
N ILE A 47 -34.45 -45.56 -51.51
CA ILE A 47 -34.01 -46.26 -52.73
C ILE A 47 -32.94 -45.52 -53.54
N GLY A 48 -32.72 -44.24 -53.27
CA GLY A 48 -31.64 -43.42 -53.86
C GLY A 48 -31.53 -42.07 -53.17
N ALA A 49 -30.37 -41.43 -53.26
CA ALA A 49 -30.12 -40.12 -52.65
C ALA A 49 -29.24 -39.24 -53.55
N GLU A 50 -29.43 -37.92 -53.54
CA GLU A 50 -28.65 -36.97 -54.33
C GLU A 50 -28.42 -35.64 -53.61
N LEU A 51 -27.18 -35.14 -53.60
CA LEU A 51 -26.82 -33.84 -53.01
C LEU A 51 -27.02 -32.71 -54.02
N ILE A 52 -28.06 -31.90 -53.83
CA ILE A 52 -28.44 -30.80 -54.73
C ILE A 52 -28.38 -29.49 -53.93
N ASN A 53 -27.55 -28.54 -54.38
CA ASN A 53 -27.33 -27.23 -53.76
C ASN A 53 -27.10 -27.27 -52.22
N GLY A 54 -26.35 -28.27 -51.74
CA GLY A 54 -26.03 -28.45 -50.32
C GLY A 54 -27.10 -29.17 -49.48
N VAL A 55 -28.23 -29.55 -50.08
CA VAL A 55 -29.31 -30.33 -49.44
C VAL A 55 -29.37 -31.72 -50.08
N TYR A 56 -29.42 -32.77 -49.27
CA TYR A 56 -29.64 -34.13 -49.75
C TYR A 56 -31.13 -34.34 -50.04
N GLN A 57 -31.45 -34.77 -51.26
CA GLN A 57 -32.77 -35.29 -51.64
C GLN A 57 -32.74 -36.82 -51.55
N VAL A 58 -33.54 -37.41 -50.67
CA VAL A 58 -33.61 -38.88 -50.48
C VAL A 58 -34.97 -39.39 -50.96
N VAL A 59 -34.97 -40.27 -51.95
CA VAL A 59 -36.21 -40.86 -52.51
C VAL A 59 -36.58 -42.10 -51.71
N TRP A 60 -37.81 -42.12 -51.19
CA TRP A 60 -38.42 -43.24 -50.49
C TRP A 60 -39.51 -43.87 -51.34
N LYS A 61 -39.57 -45.21 -51.35
CA LYS A 61 -40.59 -46.02 -52.02
C LYS A 61 -41.38 -46.83 -51.01
N SER A 62 -42.70 -46.85 -51.15
CA SER A 62 -43.59 -47.66 -50.31
C SER A 62 -43.91 -49.02 -50.94
N THR A 63 -44.34 -49.97 -50.12
CA THR A 63 -44.91 -51.25 -50.57
C THR A 63 -46.18 -51.10 -51.42
N ALA A 64 -46.84 -49.94 -51.37
CA ALA A 64 -47.98 -49.58 -52.21
C ALA A 64 -47.58 -48.91 -53.55
N ASN A 65 -46.28 -48.93 -53.90
CA ASN A 65 -45.71 -48.28 -55.09
C ASN A 65 -45.99 -46.76 -55.16
N GLN A 66 -45.97 -46.12 -53.99
CA GLN A 66 -45.97 -44.67 -53.84
C GLN A 66 -44.56 -44.19 -53.48
N TYR A 67 -44.26 -42.92 -53.76
CA TYR A 67 -42.93 -42.35 -53.57
C TYR A 67 -43.03 -41.03 -52.81
N VAL A 68 -42.04 -40.72 -51.96
CA VAL A 68 -41.85 -39.38 -51.38
C VAL A 68 -40.39 -38.99 -51.45
N ILE A 69 -40.13 -37.70 -51.54
CA ILE A 69 -38.77 -37.14 -51.53
C ILE A 69 -38.59 -36.43 -50.20
N TRP A 70 -37.54 -36.79 -49.47
CA TRP A 70 -37.13 -36.12 -48.25
C TRP A 70 -36.04 -35.10 -48.55
N LEU A 71 -36.16 -33.90 -47.99
CA LEU A 71 -35.11 -32.91 -47.93
C LEU A 71 -34.38 -33.07 -46.60
N VAL A 72 -33.06 -33.21 -46.69
CA VAL A 72 -32.19 -33.58 -45.58
C VAL A 72 -30.98 -32.65 -45.59
N ALA A 73 -30.71 -32.01 -44.46
CA ALA A 73 -29.58 -31.11 -44.29
C ALA A 73 -28.24 -31.84 -44.48
N SER A 74 -27.16 -31.09 -44.73
CA SER A 74 -25.81 -31.65 -44.91
C SER A 74 -25.30 -32.49 -43.72
N ASN A 75 -25.81 -32.23 -42.51
CA ASN A 75 -25.53 -33.02 -41.30
C ASN A 75 -26.41 -34.29 -41.15
N GLY A 76 -27.29 -34.57 -42.11
CA GLY A 76 -28.18 -35.74 -42.12
C GLY A 76 -29.53 -35.53 -41.42
N ALA A 77 -29.85 -34.33 -40.94
CA ALA A 77 -31.15 -34.05 -40.32
C ALA A 77 -32.27 -33.89 -41.37
N PHE A 78 -33.35 -34.64 -41.21
CA PHE A 78 -34.60 -34.41 -41.94
C PHE A 78 -35.09 -32.97 -41.74
N GLN A 79 -35.37 -32.28 -42.85
CA GLN A 79 -35.94 -30.92 -42.86
C GLN A 79 -37.43 -30.96 -43.22
N SER A 80 -37.79 -31.63 -44.32
CA SER A 80 -39.18 -31.74 -44.79
C SER A 80 -39.35 -32.88 -45.79
N MET A 81 -40.60 -33.20 -46.14
CA MET A 81 -40.95 -34.17 -47.19
C MET A 81 -41.86 -33.54 -48.23
N GLY A 82 -41.68 -33.93 -49.49
CA GLY A 82 -42.56 -33.56 -50.61
C GLY A 82 -43.87 -34.35 -50.64
N ASN A 83 -44.72 -34.04 -51.61
CA ASN A 83 -45.99 -34.73 -51.86
C ASN A 83 -45.79 -36.22 -52.18
N VAL A 84 -46.82 -37.02 -51.91
CA VAL A 84 -46.84 -38.45 -52.29
C VAL A 84 -47.03 -38.58 -53.80
N LEU A 85 -46.01 -39.09 -54.48
CA LEU A 85 -45.95 -39.27 -55.92
C LEU A 85 -46.39 -40.69 -56.32
N ASN A 86 -46.97 -40.81 -57.51
CA ASN A 86 -47.25 -42.08 -58.19
C ASN A 86 -46.04 -42.45 -59.07
N GLY A 87 -45.76 -43.76 -59.22
CA GLY A 87 -44.71 -44.28 -60.11
C GLY A 87 -44.79 -43.77 -61.57
N THR A 88 -45.99 -43.43 -62.05
CA THR A 88 -46.20 -42.89 -63.42
C THR A 88 -46.14 -41.36 -63.53
N SER A 89 -45.95 -40.64 -62.42
CA SER A 89 -45.95 -39.17 -62.40
C SER A 89 -44.73 -38.59 -63.14
N ALA A 90 -44.94 -37.48 -63.85
CA ALA A 90 -43.85 -36.72 -64.46
C ALA A 90 -42.87 -36.18 -63.40
N ASP A 91 -43.37 -35.82 -62.22
CA ASP A 91 -42.57 -35.44 -61.05
C ASP A 91 -41.49 -36.46 -60.66
N LEU A 92 -41.84 -37.75 -60.60
CA LEU A 92 -40.89 -38.80 -60.24
C LEU A 92 -39.95 -39.12 -61.42
N ARG A 93 -40.52 -39.26 -62.62
CA ARG A 93 -39.79 -39.59 -63.85
C ARG A 93 -38.74 -38.53 -64.20
N ALA A 94 -39.03 -37.25 -63.93
CA ALA A 94 -38.09 -36.16 -64.16
C ALA A 94 -36.83 -36.18 -63.26
N LEU A 95 -36.86 -36.92 -62.15
CA LEU A 95 -35.70 -37.06 -61.24
C LEU A 95 -34.72 -38.15 -61.69
N GLU A 96 -35.17 -39.15 -62.45
CA GLU A 96 -34.37 -40.31 -62.83
C GLU A 96 -33.01 -39.97 -63.47
N PRO A 97 -32.88 -38.96 -64.37
CA PRO A 97 -31.58 -38.58 -64.92
C PRO A 97 -30.64 -37.94 -63.90
N GLY A 98 -31.19 -37.31 -62.85
CA GLY A 98 -30.42 -36.66 -61.79
C GLY A 98 -29.89 -37.65 -60.75
N PHE A 99 -30.69 -38.68 -60.44
CA PHE A 99 -30.33 -39.83 -59.60
C PHE A 99 -29.55 -40.91 -60.38
N ALA A 100 -29.50 -40.81 -61.71
CA ALA A 100 -28.94 -41.83 -62.61
C ALA A 100 -29.49 -43.25 -62.32
N GLN A 101 -30.80 -43.32 -62.05
CA GLN A 101 -31.49 -44.53 -61.58
C GLN A 101 -32.92 -44.59 -62.15
N ASP A 102 -33.33 -45.78 -62.62
CA ASP A 102 -34.74 -46.09 -62.93
C ASP A 102 -35.51 -46.21 -61.61
N LEU A 103 -36.11 -45.10 -61.14
CA LEU A 103 -36.74 -44.99 -59.83
C LEU A 103 -38.07 -45.78 -59.77
N ASN A 104 -38.83 -45.77 -60.86
CA ASN A 104 -40.15 -46.41 -60.92
C ASN A 104 -40.12 -47.88 -61.38
N GLY A 105 -39.03 -48.32 -62.03
CA GLY A 105 -38.83 -49.68 -62.56
C GLY A 105 -39.40 -49.89 -63.97
N THR A 106 -39.45 -48.86 -64.82
CA THR A 106 -40.16 -48.89 -66.12
C THR A 106 -39.30 -49.28 -67.33
N SER A 107 -38.11 -49.86 -67.11
CA SER A 107 -37.18 -50.47 -68.10
C SER A 107 -36.05 -49.56 -68.58
N GLY A 108 -35.68 -48.55 -67.80
CA GLY A 108 -34.59 -47.63 -68.09
C GLY A 108 -34.76 -46.29 -67.39
N ILE A 109 -33.66 -45.53 -67.30
CA ILE A 109 -33.65 -44.13 -66.85
C ILE A 109 -34.30 -43.27 -67.93
N GLU A 110 -35.21 -42.35 -67.56
CA GLU A 110 -35.74 -41.36 -68.51
C GLU A 110 -34.66 -40.63 -69.32
N ALA A 111 -34.97 -40.31 -70.56
CA ALA A 111 -34.11 -39.48 -71.40
C ALA A 111 -34.44 -37.98 -71.22
N VAL A 112 -33.39 -37.15 -71.13
CA VAL A 112 -33.52 -35.70 -71.30
C VAL A 112 -34.07 -35.45 -72.70
N SER A 113 -35.30 -34.93 -72.78
CA SER A 113 -36.06 -34.78 -74.02
C SER A 113 -35.59 -33.56 -74.82
N SER A 114 -35.19 -32.49 -74.13
CA SER A 114 -34.49 -31.35 -74.69
C SER A 114 -33.83 -30.53 -73.59
N THR A 115 -32.77 -29.80 -73.94
CA THR A 115 -32.32 -28.64 -73.17
C THR A 115 -33.13 -27.42 -73.63
N VAL A 116 -33.76 -26.74 -72.69
CA VAL A 116 -34.62 -25.57 -72.94
C VAL A 116 -33.77 -24.30 -72.98
N GLU A 117 -32.81 -24.22 -72.07
CA GLU A 117 -31.93 -23.09 -71.81
C GLU A 117 -30.69 -23.63 -71.07
N ALA A 118 -29.50 -23.04 -71.29
CA ALA A 118 -28.21 -23.65 -70.94
C ALA A 118 -27.07 -22.66 -70.64
N SER A 119 -27.39 -21.38 -70.43
CA SER A 119 -26.38 -20.36 -70.14
C SER A 119 -26.22 -20.17 -68.63
N GLY A 120 -25.14 -19.50 -68.21
CA GLY A 120 -24.91 -19.22 -66.79
C GLY A 120 -24.88 -20.45 -65.89
N SER A 121 -25.43 -20.35 -64.67
CA SER A 121 -25.23 -21.34 -63.60
C SER A 121 -26.23 -22.50 -63.61
N THR A 122 -27.41 -22.29 -64.19
CA THR A 122 -28.51 -23.27 -64.22
C THR A 122 -28.89 -23.57 -65.66
N THR A 123 -28.94 -24.86 -66.00
CA THR A 123 -29.46 -25.35 -67.27
C THR A 123 -30.89 -25.85 -67.06
N THR A 124 -31.85 -25.24 -67.76
CA THR A 124 -33.23 -25.70 -67.76
C THR A 124 -33.40 -26.90 -68.71
N LEU A 125 -33.73 -28.07 -68.17
CA LEU A 125 -33.96 -29.31 -68.93
C LEU A 125 -35.46 -29.65 -69.01
N SER A 126 -35.86 -30.34 -70.09
CA SER A 126 -37.14 -31.02 -70.20
C SER A 126 -36.95 -32.52 -70.06
N VAL A 127 -37.56 -33.14 -69.04
CA VAL A 127 -37.50 -34.59 -68.77
C VAL A 127 -38.91 -35.11 -68.53
N ALA A 128 -39.31 -36.15 -69.25
CA ALA A 128 -40.66 -36.73 -69.19
C ALA A 128 -41.81 -35.70 -69.36
N GLY A 129 -41.53 -34.56 -69.98
CA GLY A 129 -42.46 -33.43 -70.15
C GLY A 129 -42.52 -32.42 -69.00
N ALA A 130 -41.67 -32.53 -67.97
CA ALA A 130 -41.54 -31.56 -66.87
C ALA A 130 -40.21 -30.78 -66.96
N TYR A 131 -40.19 -29.57 -66.40
CA TYR A 131 -38.97 -28.75 -66.32
C TYR A 131 -38.11 -29.13 -65.10
N VAL A 132 -36.80 -29.28 -65.30
CA VAL A 132 -35.78 -29.52 -64.26
C VAL A 132 -34.75 -28.39 -64.29
N LEU A 133 -34.46 -27.78 -63.14
CA LEU A 133 -33.50 -26.68 -62.98
C LEU A 133 -32.12 -27.24 -62.59
N ALA A 134 -31.45 -27.89 -63.54
CA ALA A 134 -30.19 -28.58 -63.28
C ALA A 134 -29.00 -27.61 -63.17
N ALA A 135 -27.98 -27.95 -62.38
CA ALA A 135 -26.71 -27.22 -62.43
C ALA A 135 -26.06 -27.37 -63.83
N THR A 136 -25.48 -26.30 -64.38
CA THR A 136 -25.00 -26.29 -65.76
C THR A 136 -24.00 -27.41 -66.07
N GLY A 137 -24.22 -28.10 -67.20
CA GLY A 137 -23.45 -29.28 -67.60
C GLY A 137 -23.87 -30.59 -66.91
N THR A 138 -24.93 -30.59 -66.09
CA THR A 138 -25.44 -31.78 -65.39
C THR A 138 -26.93 -32.02 -65.66
N SER A 139 -27.43 -33.18 -65.24
CA SER A 139 -28.85 -33.52 -65.14
C SER A 139 -29.43 -33.31 -63.73
N ARG A 140 -28.67 -32.69 -62.82
CA ARG A 140 -28.89 -32.75 -61.37
C ARG A 140 -29.45 -31.42 -60.86
N GLY A 141 -30.72 -31.43 -60.44
CA GLY A 141 -31.43 -30.26 -59.92
C GLY A 141 -32.89 -30.56 -59.57
N PRO A 142 -33.62 -29.63 -58.92
CA PRO A 142 -35.01 -29.81 -58.61
C PRO A 142 -35.92 -29.75 -59.86
N VAL A 143 -37.03 -30.47 -59.81
CA VAL A 143 -38.15 -30.29 -60.75
C VAL A 143 -38.89 -29.00 -60.39
N LEU A 144 -39.12 -28.13 -61.37
CA LEU A 144 -39.90 -26.91 -61.20
C LEU A 144 -41.38 -27.25 -60.94
N ARG A 145 -41.97 -26.65 -59.91
CA ARG A 145 -43.30 -26.98 -59.37
C ARG A 145 -44.14 -25.73 -59.13
N SER A 146 -45.44 -25.87 -59.38
CA SER A 146 -46.45 -24.87 -59.00
C SER A 146 -47.64 -25.59 -58.38
N GLY A 147 -48.13 -25.09 -57.24
CA GLY A 147 -49.17 -25.78 -56.47
C GLY A 147 -48.79 -27.19 -55.99
N GLY A 148 -47.49 -27.49 -55.87
CA GLY A 148 -46.98 -28.80 -55.45
C GLY A 148 -47.00 -29.90 -56.51
N SER A 149 -47.21 -29.57 -57.78
CA SER A 149 -47.09 -30.48 -58.94
C SER A 149 -46.06 -29.95 -59.94
N ALA A 150 -45.39 -30.84 -60.68
CA ALA A 150 -44.45 -30.49 -61.74
C ALA A 150 -45.08 -29.54 -62.77
N VAL A 151 -44.33 -28.51 -63.15
CA VAL A 151 -44.67 -27.62 -64.27
C VAL A 151 -44.31 -28.34 -65.56
N LEU A 152 -45.32 -28.58 -66.41
CA LEU A 152 -45.17 -29.31 -67.66
C LEU A 152 -44.83 -28.37 -68.84
N THR A 153 -44.06 -28.88 -69.79
CA THR A 153 -43.73 -28.16 -71.03
C THR A 153 -45.01 -27.82 -71.81
N GLY A 154 -45.23 -26.54 -72.08
CA GLY A 154 -46.44 -26.04 -72.76
C GLY A 154 -47.69 -25.93 -71.88
N GLN A 155 -47.62 -26.18 -70.57
CA GLN A 155 -48.75 -26.08 -69.63
C GLN A 155 -49.47 -24.73 -69.68
N PHE A 156 -48.72 -23.64 -69.86
CA PHE A 156 -49.24 -22.26 -69.90
C PHE A 156 -49.58 -21.78 -71.33
N GLY A 157 -49.78 -22.73 -72.26
CA GLY A 157 -50.13 -22.47 -73.65
C GLY A 157 -48.93 -22.12 -74.53
N ALA A 158 -49.16 -21.99 -75.85
CA ALA A 158 -48.13 -21.80 -76.86
C ALA A 158 -47.36 -20.46 -76.82
N GLY A 159 -47.63 -19.61 -75.81
CA GLY A 159 -46.91 -18.37 -75.57
C GLY A 159 -45.74 -18.55 -74.60
N TRP A 160 -45.98 -19.08 -73.40
CA TRP A 160 -45.01 -18.97 -72.31
C TRP A 160 -43.91 -20.05 -72.37
N THR A 161 -42.66 -19.59 -72.45
CA THR A 161 -41.45 -20.44 -72.45
C THR A 161 -40.40 -19.85 -71.52
N ILE A 162 -39.61 -20.71 -70.85
CA ILE A 162 -38.44 -20.28 -70.06
C ILE A 162 -37.34 -19.82 -71.03
N ARG A 163 -36.68 -18.70 -70.70
CA ARG A 163 -35.57 -18.10 -71.48
C ARG A 163 -34.32 -17.81 -70.65
N GLY A 164 -34.37 -18.08 -69.35
CA GLY A 164 -33.23 -18.02 -68.44
C GLY A 164 -33.66 -18.64 -67.10
N ALA A 165 -32.76 -19.39 -66.47
CA ALA A 165 -32.88 -19.75 -65.06
C ALA A 165 -31.53 -19.55 -64.38
N GLU A 166 -31.50 -19.02 -63.16
CA GLU A 166 -30.26 -18.85 -62.40
C GLU A 166 -30.49 -19.14 -60.92
N PHE A 167 -29.52 -19.78 -60.26
CA PHE A 167 -29.56 -20.00 -58.82
C PHE A 167 -28.70 -18.95 -58.11
N ASN A 168 -29.33 -18.10 -57.29
CA ASN A 168 -28.63 -17.01 -56.59
C ASN A 168 -28.02 -17.43 -55.24
N GLY A 169 -27.98 -18.73 -54.94
CA GLY A 169 -27.50 -19.28 -53.67
C GLY A 169 -28.60 -19.58 -52.65
N SER A 170 -29.82 -19.07 -52.84
CA SER A 170 -30.99 -19.37 -51.98
C SER A 170 -32.26 -19.70 -52.76
N ILE A 171 -32.51 -18.99 -53.86
CA ILE A 171 -33.64 -19.21 -54.75
C ILE A 171 -33.16 -19.37 -56.20
N TYR A 172 -33.97 -20.02 -57.02
CA TYR A 172 -33.90 -19.93 -58.47
C TYR A 172 -34.73 -18.73 -58.94
N GLU A 173 -34.15 -17.89 -59.78
CA GLU A 173 -34.85 -16.89 -60.58
C GLU A 173 -35.11 -17.52 -61.96
N VAL A 174 -36.38 -17.71 -62.35
CA VAL A 174 -36.77 -18.36 -63.62
C VAL A 174 -37.50 -17.36 -64.49
N LEU A 175 -36.87 -16.94 -65.58
CA LEU A 175 -37.39 -15.92 -66.49
C LEU A 175 -38.21 -16.56 -67.61
N TRP A 176 -39.48 -16.17 -67.68
CA TRP A 176 -40.45 -16.61 -68.67
C TRP A 176 -40.69 -15.50 -69.71
N GLN A 177 -40.75 -15.87 -70.99
CA GLN A 177 -41.16 -15.01 -72.09
C GLN A 177 -42.48 -15.49 -72.69
N ASN A 178 -43.36 -14.55 -73.03
CA ASN A 178 -44.50 -14.82 -73.89
C ASN A 178 -44.09 -14.70 -75.37
N GLY A 179 -44.21 -15.77 -76.16
CA GLY A 179 -43.94 -15.76 -77.60
C GLY A 179 -44.98 -15.00 -78.44
N GLY A 180 -46.13 -14.63 -77.86
CA GLY A 180 -47.17 -13.85 -78.54
C GLY A 180 -47.05 -12.32 -78.41
N THR A 181 -46.30 -11.83 -77.42
CA THR A 181 -46.10 -10.40 -77.14
C THR A 181 -44.74 -10.18 -76.46
N PRO A 182 -44.00 -9.08 -76.69
CA PRO A 182 -42.73 -8.81 -76.02
C PRO A 182 -42.95 -8.44 -74.54
N GLN A 183 -43.23 -9.47 -73.75
CA GLN A 183 -43.56 -9.43 -72.33
C GLN A 183 -42.88 -10.60 -71.62
N TRP A 184 -42.27 -10.29 -70.47
CA TRP A 184 -41.57 -11.26 -69.65
C TRP A 184 -42.05 -11.18 -68.19
N VAL A 185 -41.84 -12.26 -67.43
CA VAL A 185 -41.96 -12.27 -65.97
C VAL A 185 -40.82 -13.12 -65.40
N VAL A 186 -40.33 -12.75 -64.21
CA VAL A 186 -39.40 -13.57 -63.43
C VAL A 186 -40.18 -14.24 -62.32
N TRP A 187 -40.01 -15.56 -62.19
CA TRP A 187 -40.51 -16.35 -61.07
C TRP A 187 -39.39 -16.54 -60.06
N ASN A 188 -39.67 -16.23 -58.79
CA ASN A 188 -38.83 -16.64 -57.68
C ASN A 188 -39.30 -18.02 -57.23
N VAL A 189 -38.36 -18.95 -57.16
CA VAL A 189 -38.59 -20.39 -56.94
C VAL A 189 -37.63 -20.86 -55.85
N ASP A 190 -38.09 -21.62 -54.86
CA ASP A 190 -37.20 -22.10 -53.80
C ASP A 190 -36.11 -23.06 -54.33
N SER A 191 -35.10 -23.35 -53.50
CA SER A 191 -34.03 -24.30 -53.83
C SER A 191 -34.51 -25.74 -54.15
N ASN A 192 -35.79 -26.04 -53.93
CA ASN A 192 -36.44 -27.33 -54.16
C ASN A 192 -37.35 -27.32 -55.40
N GLY A 193 -37.37 -26.21 -56.15
CA GLY A 193 -38.14 -26.02 -57.37
C GLY A 193 -39.57 -25.52 -57.16
N ASN A 194 -40.00 -25.18 -55.94
CA ASN A 194 -41.36 -24.69 -55.69
C ASN A 194 -41.49 -23.20 -55.98
N PHE A 195 -42.46 -22.80 -56.81
CA PHE A 195 -42.82 -21.41 -57.04
C PHE A 195 -43.18 -20.67 -55.74
N LEU A 196 -42.56 -19.50 -55.52
CA LEU A 196 -42.80 -18.61 -54.39
C LEU A 196 -43.58 -17.36 -54.80
N SER A 197 -43.09 -16.64 -55.81
CA SER A 197 -43.68 -15.38 -56.27
C SER A 197 -43.29 -15.07 -57.73
N GLN A 198 -43.96 -14.08 -58.33
CA GLN A 198 -43.65 -13.59 -59.67
C GLN A 198 -43.46 -12.07 -59.67
N SER A 199 -42.62 -11.58 -60.59
CA SER A 199 -42.47 -10.15 -60.88
C SER A 199 -43.75 -9.56 -61.50
N ALA A 200 -43.81 -8.23 -61.53
CA ALA A 200 -44.68 -7.55 -62.49
C ALA A 200 -44.29 -7.89 -63.94
N ALA A 201 -45.21 -7.66 -64.88
CA ALA A 201 -44.94 -7.81 -66.31
C ALA A 201 -43.85 -6.83 -66.77
N LEU A 202 -42.76 -7.37 -67.32
CA LEU A 202 -41.63 -6.61 -67.84
C LEU A 202 -41.80 -6.38 -69.35
N ASN A 203 -41.49 -5.16 -69.81
CA ASN A 203 -41.33 -4.85 -71.23
C ASN A 203 -39.87 -5.06 -71.69
N SER A 204 -39.60 -4.85 -72.99
CA SER A 204 -38.28 -5.07 -73.61
C SER A 204 -37.16 -4.25 -72.95
N THR A 205 -37.40 -2.99 -72.58
CA THR A 205 -36.40 -2.16 -71.86
C THR A 205 -36.21 -2.62 -70.42
N GLN A 206 -37.27 -3.10 -69.76
CA GLN A 206 -37.18 -3.58 -68.38
C GLN A 206 -36.50 -4.94 -68.27
N VAL A 207 -36.72 -5.85 -69.23
CA VAL A 207 -36.03 -7.15 -69.22
C VAL A 207 -34.54 -7.01 -69.55
N ALA A 208 -34.13 -5.95 -70.27
CA ALA A 208 -32.71 -5.62 -70.50
C ALA A 208 -31.91 -5.47 -69.19
N ALA A 209 -32.57 -5.01 -68.12
CA ALA A 209 -31.97 -4.92 -66.79
C ALA A 209 -31.61 -6.29 -66.20
N TYR A 210 -32.29 -7.37 -66.62
CA TYR A 210 -32.12 -8.74 -66.13
C TYR A 210 -31.06 -9.55 -66.89
N GLU A 211 -30.78 -9.18 -68.13
CA GLU A 211 -29.83 -9.84 -69.04
C GLU A 211 -28.43 -10.09 -68.45
N PRO A 212 -27.82 -9.17 -67.67
CA PRO A 212 -26.52 -9.41 -67.03
C PRO A 212 -26.53 -10.54 -66.00
N GLY A 213 -27.68 -10.80 -65.35
CA GLY A 213 -27.81 -11.86 -64.36
C GLY A 213 -27.93 -13.23 -65.00
N PHE A 214 -28.79 -13.34 -66.01
CA PHE A 214 -28.97 -14.56 -66.82
C PHE A 214 -27.85 -14.81 -67.84
N SER A 215 -26.85 -13.91 -67.92
CA SER A 215 -25.75 -13.92 -68.90
C SER A 215 -26.22 -14.07 -70.36
N GLN A 216 -27.41 -13.53 -70.69
CA GLN A 216 -28.14 -13.82 -71.93
C GLN A 216 -28.77 -12.56 -72.54
N ASP A 217 -28.73 -12.45 -73.86
CA ASP A 217 -29.48 -11.45 -74.63
C ASP A 217 -30.92 -11.96 -74.82
N ILE A 218 -31.82 -11.47 -73.96
CA ILE A 218 -33.19 -11.98 -73.80
C ILE A 218 -34.16 -11.23 -74.72
N ASN A 219 -33.89 -9.94 -74.96
CA ASN A 219 -34.71 -9.07 -75.81
C ASN A 219 -34.15 -8.86 -77.24
N GLY A 220 -32.89 -9.22 -77.50
CA GLY A 220 -32.22 -9.05 -78.80
C GLY A 220 -31.49 -7.70 -78.98
N GLY A 221 -31.29 -6.97 -77.88
CA GLY A 221 -30.61 -5.67 -77.81
C GLY A 221 -29.16 -5.75 -77.35
N GLY A 222 -28.71 -6.92 -76.89
CA GLY A 222 -27.39 -7.17 -76.34
C GLY A 222 -27.29 -6.92 -74.84
N VAL A 223 -26.58 -7.81 -74.14
CA VAL A 223 -26.45 -7.82 -72.68
C VAL A 223 -25.84 -6.50 -72.15
N ALA A 224 -26.56 -5.83 -71.25
CA ALA A 224 -26.06 -4.61 -70.61
C ALA A 224 -24.76 -4.86 -69.80
N ALA A 225 -23.84 -3.90 -69.82
CA ALA A 225 -22.61 -4.02 -69.03
C ALA A 225 -22.91 -3.84 -67.53
N ARG A 226 -22.62 -4.84 -66.70
CA ARG A 226 -22.64 -4.73 -65.22
C ARG A 226 -21.22 -4.57 -64.70
N ALA A 227 -20.96 -3.49 -63.97
CA ALA A 227 -19.65 -3.17 -63.41
C ALA A 227 -19.73 -3.19 -61.87
N VAL A 228 -19.02 -4.13 -61.25
CA VAL A 228 -18.89 -4.25 -59.80
C VAL A 228 -18.14 -3.04 -59.23
N ILE A 229 -18.68 -2.46 -58.16
CA ILE A 229 -18.00 -1.46 -57.33
C ILE A 229 -17.29 -2.19 -56.18
N GLU A 230 -18.01 -3.09 -55.52
CA GLU A 230 -17.61 -3.76 -54.29
C GLU A 230 -18.33 -5.12 -54.23
N ALA A 231 -17.64 -6.16 -53.75
CA ALA A 231 -18.10 -7.55 -53.76
C ALA A 231 -17.42 -8.42 -52.69
N SER A 232 -16.92 -7.77 -51.64
CA SER A 232 -16.57 -8.41 -50.38
C SER A 232 -17.86 -8.77 -49.62
N GLY A 233 -17.72 -9.49 -48.50
CA GLY A 233 -18.84 -9.87 -47.64
C GLY A 233 -20.01 -10.59 -48.34
N SER A 234 -21.25 -10.15 -48.10
CA SER A 234 -22.49 -10.84 -48.50
C SER A 234 -23.29 -10.14 -49.59
N THR A 235 -22.92 -8.92 -50.00
CA THR A 235 -23.65 -8.16 -51.02
C THR A 235 -22.70 -7.53 -52.04
N THR A 236 -22.80 -7.95 -53.29
CA THR A 236 -22.17 -7.26 -54.42
C THR A 236 -22.92 -5.96 -54.74
N LEU A 237 -22.27 -4.82 -54.49
CA LEU A 237 -22.66 -3.52 -55.01
C LEU A 237 -22.13 -3.36 -56.44
N ALA A 238 -23.03 -3.14 -57.40
CA ALA A 238 -22.66 -2.95 -58.80
C ALA A 238 -23.45 -1.81 -59.46
N THR A 239 -22.99 -1.38 -60.63
CA THR A 239 -23.76 -0.53 -61.56
C THR A 239 -24.15 -1.31 -62.80
N VAL A 240 -25.31 -0.97 -63.38
CA VAL A 240 -25.78 -1.51 -64.67
C VAL A 240 -25.81 -0.41 -65.72
N ALA A 241 -25.19 -0.67 -66.86
CA ALA A 241 -24.94 0.26 -67.97
C ALA A 241 -24.31 1.60 -67.55
N SER A 242 -23.63 1.65 -66.39
CA SER A 242 -23.19 2.88 -65.71
C SER A 242 -24.32 3.89 -65.43
N THR A 243 -25.57 3.43 -65.33
CA THR A 243 -26.76 4.29 -65.18
C THR A 243 -27.41 4.22 -63.80
N TYR A 244 -27.40 3.08 -63.11
CA TYR A 244 -27.99 2.90 -61.77
C TYR A 244 -27.27 1.81 -60.96
N TYR A 245 -27.56 1.76 -59.65
CA TYR A 245 -26.95 0.84 -58.71
C TYR A 245 -27.84 -0.38 -58.39
N THR A 246 -27.22 -1.54 -58.20
CA THR A 246 -27.84 -2.82 -57.81
C THR A 246 -27.14 -3.44 -56.61
N LEU A 247 -27.92 -4.05 -55.72
CA LEU A 247 -27.50 -4.76 -54.51
C LEU A 247 -27.80 -6.25 -54.70
N SER A 248 -26.77 -7.05 -54.94
CA SER A 248 -26.91 -8.45 -55.36
C SER A 248 -26.31 -9.41 -54.34
N PRO A 249 -26.97 -10.51 -53.93
CA PRO A 249 -26.36 -11.53 -53.06
C PRO A 249 -25.10 -12.18 -53.66
N THR A 250 -24.92 -12.11 -54.98
CA THR A 250 -23.76 -12.66 -55.68
C THR A 250 -23.34 -11.77 -56.85
N ALA A 251 -22.08 -11.93 -57.27
CA ALA A 251 -21.57 -11.34 -58.50
C ALA A 251 -22.23 -11.90 -59.79
N SER A 252 -23.07 -12.94 -59.70
CA SER A 252 -23.83 -13.50 -60.83
C SER A 252 -25.31 -13.09 -60.88
N SER A 253 -25.93 -12.75 -59.75
CA SER A 253 -27.32 -12.25 -59.71
C SER A 253 -27.34 -10.73 -59.86
N LEU A 254 -28.49 -10.14 -60.21
CA LEU A 254 -28.68 -8.69 -60.16
C LEU A 254 -29.23 -8.20 -58.83
N GLY A 255 -30.06 -9.03 -58.17
CA GLY A 255 -30.73 -8.65 -56.93
C GLY A 255 -31.53 -7.36 -57.08
N GLN A 256 -31.42 -6.49 -56.08
CA GLN A 256 -32.35 -5.38 -55.88
C GLN A 256 -31.79 -4.08 -56.44
N VAL A 257 -32.60 -3.38 -57.23
CA VAL A 257 -32.30 -2.02 -57.70
C VAL A 257 -32.43 -1.04 -56.54
N LEU A 258 -31.38 -0.26 -56.29
CA LEU A 258 -31.40 0.81 -55.28
C LEU A 258 -32.39 1.91 -55.68
N LYS A 259 -33.26 2.32 -54.75
CA LYS A 259 -34.32 3.31 -54.97
C LYS A 259 -34.30 4.40 -53.90
N TYR A 260 -34.59 5.62 -54.31
CA TYR A 260 -34.79 6.78 -53.43
C TYR A 260 -36.12 7.44 -53.79
N GLY A 261 -37.04 7.56 -52.83
CA GLY A 261 -38.40 8.04 -53.07
C GLY A 261 -39.22 7.17 -54.05
N GLY A 262 -38.91 5.87 -54.13
CA GLY A 262 -39.54 4.90 -55.04
C GLY A 262 -39.01 4.93 -56.49
N ALA A 263 -38.17 5.90 -56.86
CA ALA A 263 -37.47 5.94 -58.14
C ALA A 263 -36.08 5.32 -58.02
N GLN A 264 -35.61 4.67 -59.10
CA GLN A 264 -34.27 4.11 -59.21
C GLN A 264 -33.18 5.19 -59.00
N VAL A 265 -32.18 4.89 -58.17
CA VAL A 265 -31.04 5.79 -57.95
C VAL A 265 -30.07 5.72 -59.12
N THR A 266 -29.81 6.87 -59.76
CA THR A 266 -28.91 6.93 -60.91
C THR A 266 -27.48 7.31 -60.53
N VAL A 267 -26.52 6.84 -61.33
CA VAL A 267 -25.09 7.19 -61.16
C VAL A 267 -24.91 8.70 -61.31
N GLY A 268 -24.32 9.34 -60.30
CA GLY A 268 -24.13 10.80 -60.25
C GLY A 268 -25.36 11.60 -59.80
N GLN A 269 -26.45 10.97 -59.36
CA GLN A 269 -27.65 11.66 -58.83
C GLN A 269 -27.33 12.56 -57.62
N PHE A 270 -26.42 12.12 -56.75
CA PHE A 270 -26.01 12.86 -55.56
C PHE A 270 -24.63 13.47 -55.78
N ALA A 271 -24.57 14.79 -55.91
CA ALA A 271 -23.34 15.49 -56.30
C ALA A 271 -22.17 15.23 -55.33
N GLY A 272 -21.09 14.66 -55.86
CA GLY A 272 -19.88 14.31 -55.11
C GLY A 272 -19.96 13.01 -54.29
N TRP A 273 -21.13 12.40 -54.16
CA TRP A 273 -21.35 11.20 -53.37
C TRP A 273 -21.42 9.94 -54.24
N SER A 274 -20.57 8.96 -53.92
CA SER A 274 -20.60 7.62 -54.52
C SER A 274 -20.80 6.57 -53.43
N PRO A 275 -21.61 5.51 -53.65
CA PRO A 275 -21.64 4.37 -52.74
C PRO A 275 -20.35 3.57 -52.93
N ILE A 276 -19.76 3.11 -51.83
CA ILE A 276 -18.47 2.40 -51.83
C ILE A 276 -18.57 0.96 -51.33
N ALA A 277 -19.55 0.65 -50.48
CA ALA A 277 -19.80 -0.69 -49.96
C ALA A 277 -21.27 -0.85 -49.57
N ALA A 278 -21.77 -2.09 -49.58
CA ALA A 278 -23.13 -2.42 -49.13
C ALA A 278 -23.20 -3.80 -48.52
N GLU A 279 -23.92 -3.97 -47.40
CA GLU A 279 -24.08 -5.29 -46.76
C GLU A 279 -25.49 -5.55 -46.24
N LEU A 280 -26.00 -6.77 -46.46
CA LEU A 280 -27.33 -7.21 -46.03
C LEU A 280 -27.29 -7.82 -44.63
N SER A 281 -27.97 -7.19 -43.67
CA SER A 281 -28.09 -7.71 -42.30
C SER A 281 -29.53 -7.57 -41.79
N GLY A 282 -30.08 -8.66 -41.24
CA GLY A 282 -31.45 -8.67 -40.70
C GLY A 282 -32.56 -8.33 -41.71
N GLY A 283 -32.30 -8.48 -43.01
CA GLY A 283 -33.26 -8.11 -44.08
C GLY A 283 -33.23 -6.64 -44.49
N GLN A 284 -32.22 -5.87 -44.07
CA GLN A 284 -31.95 -4.50 -44.52
C GLN A 284 -30.50 -4.37 -44.98
N TYR A 285 -30.24 -3.60 -46.04
CA TYR A 285 -28.87 -3.28 -46.44
C TYR A 285 -28.38 -2.04 -45.67
N ARG A 286 -27.14 -2.11 -45.16
CA ARG A 286 -26.37 -0.92 -44.80
C ARG A 286 -25.44 -0.57 -45.94
N MET A 287 -25.57 0.63 -46.49
CA MET A 287 -24.69 1.14 -47.55
C MET A 287 -23.84 2.29 -47.04
N VAL A 288 -22.54 2.30 -47.34
CA VAL A 288 -21.68 3.47 -47.07
C VAL A 288 -21.48 4.27 -48.35
N TRP A 289 -21.68 5.58 -48.25
CA TRP A 289 -21.38 6.56 -49.28
C TRP A 289 -20.17 7.40 -48.87
N LYS A 290 -19.35 7.80 -49.84
CA LYS A 290 -18.13 8.62 -49.65
C LYS A 290 -18.13 9.82 -50.58
N ASN A 291 -17.66 10.96 -50.09
CA ASN A 291 -17.44 12.22 -50.80
C ASN A 291 -16.17 12.87 -50.26
N GLY A 292 -15.05 12.72 -50.97
CA GLY A 292 -13.74 13.13 -50.49
C GLY A 292 -13.37 12.42 -49.18
N SER A 293 -13.11 13.19 -48.13
CA SER A 293 -12.84 12.71 -46.77
C SER A 293 -14.10 12.58 -45.90
N SER A 294 -15.30 12.76 -46.44
CA SER A 294 -16.57 12.60 -45.72
C SER A 294 -17.29 11.32 -46.10
N VAL A 295 -17.97 10.70 -45.13
CA VAL A 295 -18.75 9.47 -45.31
C VAL A 295 -20.11 9.57 -44.63
N VAL A 296 -21.08 8.79 -45.13
CA VAL A 296 -22.40 8.62 -44.50
C VAL A 296 -22.92 7.20 -44.74
N ALA A 297 -23.50 6.58 -43.70
CA ALA A 297 -24.18 5.31 -43.83
C ALA A 297 -25.67 5.51 -44.11
N TRP A 298 -26.21 4.76 -45.07
CA TRP A 298 -27.64 4.64 -45.38
C TRP A 298 -28.16 3.29 -44.87
N ASN A 299 -29.38 3.26 -44.33
CA ASN A 299 -30.14 2.04 -44.14
C ASN A 299 -31.19 1.95 -45.26
N VAL A 300 -31.26 0.79 -45.90
CA VAL A 300 -32.07 0.49 -47.09
C VAL A 300 -32.83 -0.82 -46.81
N ASP A 301 -34.10 -0.95 -47.20
CA ASP A 301 -34.82 -2.21 -47.00
C ASP A 301 -34.37 -3.34 -47.95
N GLY A 302 -34.80 -4.57 -47.68
CA GLY A 302 -34.56 -5.72 -48.55
C GLY A 302 -35.15 -5.62 -49.97
N ASP A 303 -35.98 -4.61 -50.25
CA ASP A 303 -36.49 -4.28 -51.58
C ASP A 303 -35.64 -3.21 -52.31
N GLY A 304 -34.56 -2.73 -51.68
CA GLY A 304 -33.66 -1.71 -52.21
C GLY A 304 -34.15 -0.27 -52.00
N ASN A 305 -35.18 -0.02 -51.20
CA ASN A 305 -35.66 1.35 -50.93
C ASN A 305 -34.90 2.00 -49.77
N PHE A 306 -34.42 3.22 -49.98
CA PHE A 306 -33.86 4.06 -48.92
C PHE A 306 -34.85 4.29 -47.78
N LEU A 307 -34.41 4.04 -46.53
CA LEU A 307 -35.18 4.28 -45.31
C LEU A 307 -34.70 5.49 -44.53
N SER A 308 -33.38 5.56 -44.26
CA SER A 308 -32.77 6.59 -43.41
C SER A 308 -31.26 6.69 -43.65
N GLN A 309 -30.63 7.76 -43.15
CA GLN A 309 -29.18 7.92 -43.14
C GLN A 309 -28.66 8.35 -41.76
N GLY A 310 -27.41 8.03 -41.47
CA GLY A 310 -26.66 8.52 -40.31
C GLY A 310 -26.18 9.97 -40.48
N ALA A 311 -25.32 10.39 -39.55
CA ALA A 311 -24.61 11.66 -39.67
C ALA A 311 -23.54 11.59 -40.78
N ILE A 312 -23.26 12.74 -41.40
CA ILE A 312 -22.09 12.90 -42.26
C ILE A 312 -20.88 13.13 -41.35
N VAL A 313 -19.89 12.26 -41.42
CA VAL A 313 -18.69 12.27 -40.57
C VAL A 313 -17.41 12.22 -41.42
N GLY A 314 -16.25 12.49 -40.81
CA GLY A 314 -14.96 12.28 -41.47
C GLY A 314 -14.65 10.78 -41.61
N ALA A 315 -13.95 10.39 -42.68
CA ALA A 315 -13.65 8.98 -42.97
C ALA A 315 -12.77 8.33 -41.88
N SER A 316 -11.84 9.08 -41.27
CA SER A 316 -10.98 8.63 -40.16
C SER A 316 -11.55 8.97 -38.78
N THR A 317 -12.88 8.92 -38.63
CA THR A 317 -13.54 9.12 -37.33
C THR A 317 -14.05 7.79 -36.81
N TYR A 318 -14.15 7.65 -35.48
CA TYR A 318 -14.70 6.45 -34.85
C TYR A 318 -16.04 6.00 -35.46
N PHE A 319 -16.93 6.94 -35.80
CA PHE A 319 -18.22 6.62 -36.41
C PHE A 319 -18.13 6.05 -37.81
N ALA A 320 -17.13 6.45 -38.60
CA ALA A 320 -16.87 5.90 -39.92
C ALA A 320 -16.30 4.49 -39.82
N GLU A 321 -15.26 4.30 -39.01
CA GLU A 321 -14.60 3.01 -38.82
C GLU A 321 -15.53 1.98 -38.13
N ALA A 322 -16.46 2.43 -37.29
CA ALA A 322 -17.52 1.57 -36.74
C ALA A 322 -18.44 1.00 -37.82
N TYR A 323 -18.65 1.70 -38.96
CA TYR A 323 -19.43 1.15 -40.08
C TYR A 323 -18.71 0.03 -40.82
N GLU A 324 -17.38 0.05 -40.86
CA GLU A 324 -16.56 -0.92 -41.61
C GLU A 324 -16.81 -2.36 -41.18
N THR A 325 -16.95 -2.60 -39.86
CA THR A 325 -17.33 -3.93 -39.35
C THR A 325 -18.73 -4.37 -39.79
N THR A 326 -19.65 -3.42 -40.06
CA THR A 326 -20.99 -3.74 -40.57
C THR A 326 -20.97 -3.98 -42.09
N VAL A 327 -20.13 -3.28 -42.84
CA VAL A 327 -20.05 -3.39 -44.31
C VAL A 327 -18.86 -4.20 -44.85
N GLN A 328 -18.08 -4.82 -43.95
CA GLN A 328 -16.90 -5.64 -44.24
C GLN A 328 -15.90 -4.99 -45.23
N PHE A 329 -15.76 -3.66 -45.14
CA PHE A 329 -15.02 -2.84 -46.11
C PHE A 329 -14.23 -1.74 -45.39
N ASP A 330 -12.98 -1.54 -45.81
CA ASP A 330 -12.08 -0.45 -45.39
C ASP A 330 -12.57 0.89 -45.96
N VAL A 331 -13.29 1.66 -45.15
CA VAL A 331 -13.94 2.91 -45.56
C VAL A 331 -12.94 4.07 -45.54
N ASN A 332 -11.99 4.07 -44.61
CA ASN A 332 -11.03 5.16 -44.45
C ASN A 332 -9.82 5.04 -45.42
N GLY A 333 -9.42 3.82 -45.78
CA GLY A 333 -8.28 3.47 -46.64
C GLY A 333 -6.99 3.14 -45.89
N ASP A 334 -7.04 2.77 -44.61
CA ASP A 334 -5.87 2.50 -43.75
C ASP A 334 -5.32 1.06 -43.85
N GLY A 335 -6.06 0.17 -44.53
CA GLY A 335 -5.70 -1.24 -44.72
C GLY A 335 -6.29 -2.19 -43.67
N THR A 336 -7.11 -1.69 -42.75
CA THR A 336 -7.84 -2.48 -41.75
C THR A 336 -9.36 -2.41 -41.97
N VAL A 337 -10.11 -3.26 -41.26
CA VAL A 337 -11.58 -3.25 -41.30
C VAL A 337 -12.08 -3.19 -39.86
N GLY A 338 -12.58 -2.02 -39.46
CA GLY A 338 -13.00 -1.73 -38.09
C GLY A 338 -11.99 -0.86 -37.34
N ALA A 339 -12.48 -0.17 -36.32
CA ALA A 339 -11.75 0.94 -35.72
C ALA A 339 -10.37 0.56 -35.15
N THR A 340 -9.36 1.32 -35.55
CA THR A 340 -7.99 1.15 -35.06
C THR A 340 -7.93 1.48 -33.56
N THR A 341 -7.37 0.57 -32.76
CA THR A 341 -7.28 0.70 -31.30
C THR A 341 -5.83 0.81 -30.83
N ALA A 342 -5.57 1.72 -29.89
CA ALA A 342 -4.28 1.87 -29.22
C ALA A 342 -4.49 2.06 -27.72
N ALA A 343 -3.95 1.15 -26.91
CA ALA A 343 -3.98 1.27 -25.46
C ALA A 343 -3.07 2.42 -25.00
N ILE A 344 -3.61 3.31 -24.17
CA ILE A 344 -2.87 4.40 -23.51
C ILE A 344 -2.47 3.94 -22.12
N GLU A 345 -3.42 3.33 -21.40
CA GLU A 345 -3.25 2.71 -20.10
C GLU A 345 -4.19 1.49 -19.98
N GLY A 346 -3.74 0.47 -19.24
CA GLY A 346 -4.42 -0.80 -19.06
C GLY A 346 -4.01 -1.48 -17.76
N SER A 347 -3.77 -0.67 -16.74
CA SER A 347 -3.32 -1.09 -15.40
C SER A 347 -4.16 -0.33 -14.38
N GLY A 348 -4.61 -1.00 -13.32
CA GLY A 348 -5.62 -0.47 -12.42
C GLY A 348 -7.00 -1.11 -12.63
N ASN A 349 -8.04 -0.49 -12.10
CA ASN A 349 -9.43 -0.95 -12.28
C ASN A 349 -10.06 -0.38 -13.55
N THR A 350 -9.41 0.61 -14.16
CA THR A 350 -9.80 1.20 -15.42
C THR A 350 -8.79 0.91 -16.53
N THR A 351 -9.27 1.08 -17.76
CA THR A 351 -8.44 1.07 -18.96
C THR A 351 -8.75 2.32 -19.77
N LEU A 352 -7.73 2.89 -20.43
CA LEU A 352 -7.84 4.03 -21.32
C LEU A 352 -7.31 3.66 -22.70
N THR A 353 -8.17 3.78 -23.72
CA THR A 353 -7.88 3.36 -25.09
C THR A 353 -8.24 4.48 -26.06
N GLN A 354 -7.32 4.82 -26.96
CA GLN A 354 -7.66 5.56 -28.17
C GLN A 354 -8.29 4.61 -29.17
N VAL A 355 -9.46 4.97 -29.70
CA VAL A 355 -10.16 4.24 -30.76
C VAL A 355 -10.44 5.24 -31.88
N ALA A 356 -9.79 5.04 -33.04
CA ALA A 356 -9.75 6.00 -34.13
C ALA A 356 -9.31 7.40 -33.65
N ASP A 357 -10.18 8.40 -33.86
CA ASP A 357 -10.03 9.79 -33.44
C ASP A 357 -10.56 10.09 -32.02
N SER A 358 -11.00 9.08 -31.26
CA SER A 358 -11.75 9.25 -30.01
C SER A 358 -11.08 8.57 -28.81
N TYR A 359 -11.33 9.08 -27.60
CA TYR A 359 -10.89 8.45 -26.35
C TYR A 359 -12.02 7.68 -25.67
N PHE A 360 -11.74 6.43 -25.28
CA PHE A 360 -12.65 5.55 -24.56
C PHE A 360 -11.99 5.04 -23.27
N PHE A 361 -12.78 4.88 -22.21
CA PHE A 361 -12.33 4.24 -20.98
C PHE A 361 -13.36 3.25 -20.45
N ASN A 362 -12.93 2.27 -19.67
CA ASN A 362 -13.81 1.25 -19.11
C ASN A 362 -13.39 0.89 -17.69
N TYR A 363 -14.35 0.63 -16.79
CA TYR A 363 -14.13 0.15 -15.43
C TYR A 363 -14.41 -1.35 -15.36
N GLY A 364 -13.38 -2.14 -15.07
CA GLY A 364 -13.43 -3.61 -15.09
C GLY A 364 -13.87 -4.17 -16.44
N THR A 365 -14.77 -5.15 -16.41
CA THR A 365 -15.41 -5.77 -17.58
C THR A 365 -16.65 -5.00 -18.09
N GLY A 366 -16.82 -3.75 -17.68
CA GLY A 366 -17.99 -2.92 -17.99
C GLY A 366 -18.15 -2.54 -19.47
N SER A 367 -19.09 -1.64 -19.75
CA SER A 367 -19.23 -1.04 -21.08
C SER A 367 -18.22 0.10 -21.28
N GLN A 368 -17.59 0.16 -22.45
CA GLN A 368 -16.73 1.29 -22.82
C GLN A 368 -17.50 2.63 -22.80
N ILE A 369 -16.95 3.60 -22.08
CA ILE A 369 -17.44 4.97 -21.94
C ILE A 369 -16.63 5.86 -22.86
N GLN A 370 -17.28 6.55 -23.80
CA GLN A 370 -16.62 7.51 -24.69
C GLN A 370 -16.50 8.87 -24.01
N LEU A 371 -15.29 9.44 -23.98
CA LEU A 371 -15.04 10.75 -23.37
C LEU A 371 -15.75 11.86 -24.15
N ARG A 372 -16.33 12.83 -23.43
CA ARG A 372 -17.07 13.98 -23.96
C ARG A 372 -16.55 15.28 -23.37
N TYR A 373 -16.43 16.29 -24.22
CA TYR A 373 -16.11 17.66 -23.83
C TYR A 373 -17.20 18.60 -24.34
N GLY A 374 -18.03 19.12 -23.42
CA GLY A 374 -19.25 19.83 -23.77
C GLY A 374 -20.28 18.92 -24.45
N ALA A 375 -20.87 19.36 -25.56
CA ALA A 375 -21.89 18.61 -26.31
C ALA A 375 -21.31 17.60 -27.32
N SER A 376 -19.99 17.45 -27.39
CA SER A 376 -19.28 16.66 -28.40
C SER A 376 -18.34 15.63 -27.75
N TYR A 377 -18.00 14.59 -28.51
CA TYR A 377 -16.98 13.63 -28.10
C TYR A 377 -15.60 14.25 -28.15
N ALA A 378 -14.73 13.85 -27.22
CA ALA A 378 -13.37 14.36 -27.12
C ALA A 378 -12.48 13.70 -28.19
N GLN A 379 -11.91 14.51 -29.06
CA GLN A 379 -11.13 14.05 -30.22
C GLN A 379 -9.61 14.12 -29.98
N VAL A 380 -8.89 13.20 -30.62
CA VAL A 380 -7.43 13.14 -30.64
C VAL A 380 -6.88 14.43 -31.28
N GLY A 381 -5.96 15.10 -30.57
CA GLY A 381 -5.40 16.39 -31.00
C GLY A 381 -6.30 17.62 -30.76
N GLN A 382 -7.54 17.46 -30.28
CA GLN A 382 -8.44 18.57 -29.96
C GLN A 382 -7.83 19.56 -28.94
N PHE A 383 -7.03 19.04 -28.01
CA PHE A 383 -6.44 19.79 -26.91
C PHE A 383 -4.96 20.17 -27.16
N SER A 384 -4.54 20.26 -28.41
CA SER A 384 -3.18 20.68 -28.82
C SER A 384 -2.09 19.78 -28.23
N THR A 385 -1.20 20.29 -27.37
CA THR A 385 -0.09 19.53 -26.75
C THR A 385 -0.50 18.72 -25.51
N TRP A 386 -1.78 18.75 -25.12
CA TRP A 386 -2.30 17.94 -24.03
C TRP A 386 -2.65 16.54 -24.53
N VAL A 387 -2.03 15.52 -23.93
CA VAL A 387 -2.33 14.11 -24.15
C VAL A 387 -2.83 13.46 -22.85
N PRO A 388 -3.84 12.58 -22.88
CA PRO A 388 -4.26 11.86 -21.69
C PRO A 388 -3.28 10.72 -21.42
N LEU A 389 -3.03 10.42 -20.14
CA LEU A 389 -2.04 9.43 -19.70
C LEU A 389 -2.66 8.21 -19.00
N ALA A 390 -3.69 8.45 -18.20
CA ALA A 390 -4.33 7.48 -17.33
C ALA A 390 -5.72 7.98 -16.91
N VAL A 391 -6.60 7.08 -16.48
CA VAL A 391 -7.91 7.38 -15.91
C VAL A 391 -8.17 6.43 -14.75
N GLU A 392 -8.73 6.91 -13.64
CA GLU A 392 -9.08 6.08 -12.49
C GLU A 392 -10.39 6.50 -11.82
N PHE A 393 -11.14 5.51 -11.31
CA PHE A 393 -12.41 5.75 -10.64
C PHE A 393 -12.18 6.01 -9.14
N SER A 394 -12.48 7.22 -8.68
CA SER A 394 -12.19 7.65 -7.31
C SER A 394 -13.28 8.57 -6.76
N GLY A 395 -13.94 8.15 -5.67
CA GLY A 395 -14.92 8.99 -4.97
C GLY A 395 -16.23 9.22 -5.72
N GLY A 396 -16.68 8.26 -6.54
CA GLY A 396 -17.95 8.35 -7.28
C GLY A 396 -17.87 9.03 -8.65
N MET A 397 -16.66 9.33 -9.13
CA MET A 397 -16.38 9.98 -10.41
C MET A 397 -15.04 9.49 -10.97
N TYR A 398 -14.82 9.68 -12.28
CA TYR A 398 -13.57 9.33 -12.93
C TYR A 398 -12.62 10.53 -12.88
N ARG A 399 -11.37 10.31 -12.50
CA ARG A 399 -10.27 11.28 -12.68
C ARG A 399 -9.45 10.84 -13.88
N MET A 400 -9.05 11.76 -14.74
CA MET A 400 -8.22 11.48 -15.92
C MET A 400 -7.01 12.40 -15.94
N ALA A 401 -5.80 11.84 -15.90
CA ALA A 401 -4.57 12.62 -16.00
C ALA A 401 -4.29 13.03 -17.45
N TRP A 402 -3.93 14.30 -17.62
CA TRP A 402 -3.45 14.87 -18.87
C TRP A 402 -2.06 15.48 -18.66
N LYS A 403 -1.14 15.26 -19.60
CA LYS A 403 0.19 15.89 -19.64
C LYS A 403 0.29 16.84 -20.84
N ASN A 404 0.83 18.03 -20.60
CA ASN A 404 1.26 18.94 -21.65
C ASN A 404 2.73 18.67 -21.98
N GLY A 405 2.99 18.07 -23.14
CA GLY A 405 4.35 17.73 -23.55
C GLY A 405 5.29 18.92 -23.76
N GLY A 406 4.77 20.15 -23.88
CA GLY A 406 5.59 21.35 -24.13
C GLY A 406 6.16 22.02 -22.87
N ASN A 407 5.48 21.89 -21.72
CA ASN A 407 5.78 22.65 -20.49
C ASN A 407 5.95 21.76 -19.25
N ASP A 408 5.90 20.43 -19.40
CA ASP A 408 5.87 19.44 -18.30
C ASP A 408 4.78 19.71 -17.24
N LEU A 409 3.61 20.15 -17.72
CA LEU A 409 2.45 20.42 -16.87
C LEU A 409 1.47 19.26 -16.90
N TYR A 410 0.84 19.02 -15.75
CA TYR A 410 -0.11 17.96 -15.48
C TYR A 410 -1.41 18.55 -14.95
N VAL A 411 -2.54 17.98 -15.36
CA VAL A 411 -3.86 18.27 -14.77
C VAL A 411 -4.65 16.97 -14.65
N ALA A 412 -5.45 16.84 -13.60
CA ALA A 412 -6.52 15.84 -13.56
C ALA A 412 -7.85 16.48 -13.97
N TRP A 413 -8.53 15.86 -14.93
CA TRP A 413 -9.92 16.13 -15.28
C TRP A 413 -10.84 15.30 -14.39
N ASN A 414 -11.91 15.92 -13.90
CA ASN A 414 -13.03 15.24 -13.26
C ASN A 414 -14.07 14.94 -14.34
N VAL A 415 -14.46 13.67 -14.47
CA VAL A 415 -15.34 13.14 -15.52
C VAL A 415 -16.46 12.33 -14.86
N ASP A 416 -17.70 12.49 -15.34
CA ASP A 416 -18.86 11.76 -14.81
C ASP A 416 -18.95 10.32 -15.33
N SER A 417 -19.92 9.54 -14.81
CA SER A 417 -20.15 8.15 -15.20
C SER A 417 -20.66 7.95 -16.63
N SER A 418 -20.97 9.02 -17.36
CA SER A 418 -21.36 9.02 -18.78
C SER A 418 -20.25 9.55 -19.70
N GLY A 419 -19.06 9.82 -19.15
CA GLY A 419 -17.91 10.33 -19.90
C GLY A 419 -17.86 11.84 -20.06
N ASN A 420 -18.75 12.62 -19.43
CA ASN A 420 -18.75 14.08 -19.56
C ASN A 420 -17.68 14.72 -18.66
N PHE A 421 -16.85 15.59 -19.24
CA PHE A 421 -15.99 16.51 -18.49
C PHE A 421 -16.83 17.42 -17.57
N ILE A 422 -16.45 17.46 -16.29
CA ILE A 422 -17.07 18.28 -15.24
C ILE A 422 -16.20 19.50 -14.92
N SER A 423 -14.92 19.27 -14.60
CA SER A 423 -13.98 20.29 -14.11
C SER A 423 -12.54 19.80 -14.19
N GLN A 424 -11.55 20.67 -13.95
CA GLN A 424 -10.14 20.29 -13.87
C GLN A 424 -9.43 21.04 -12.73
N GLY A 425 -8.31 20.47 -12.26
CA GLY A 425 -7.37 21.15 -11.38
C GLY A 425 -6.54 22.23 -12.10
N ALA A 426 -5.68 22.92 -11.34
CA ALA A 426 -4.64 23.78 -11.91
C ALA A 426 -3.54 22.92 -12.57
N GLY A 427 -2.87 23.47 -13.59
CA GLY A 427 -1.70 22.85 -14.19
C GLY A 427 -0.49 22.90 -13.24
N VAL A 428 0.04 21.74 -12.87
CA VAL A 428 1.18 21.59 -11.92
C VAL A 428 2.32 20.79 -12.56
N THR A 429 3.54 20.90 -12.05
CA THR A 429 4.68 20.11 -12.56
C THR A 429 4.65 18.66 -12.04
N GLY A 430 5.32 17.75 -12.76
CA GLY A 430 5.38 16.32 -12.39
C GLY A 430 6.00 16.05 -11.01
N SER A 431 6.82 16.97 -10.50
CA SER A 431 7.47 16.92 -9.18
C SER A 431 6.55 17.26 -8.00
N THR A 432 5.29 17.66 -8.24
CA THR A 432 4.38 18.08 -7.17
C THR A 432 3.75 16.87 -6.47
N TRP A 433 3.47 17.00 -5.18
CA TRP A 433 2.76 15.98 -4.40
C TRP A 433 1.42 15.59 -5.06
N TYR A 434 0.73 16.53 -5.71
CA TYR A 434 -0.53 16.26 -6.39
C TYR A 434 -0.38 15.26 -7.54
N VAL A 435 0.68 15.36 -8.35
CA VAL A 435 0.94 14.40 -9.43
C VAL A 435 1.41 13.08 -8.82
N GLN A 436 2.43 13.11 -7.96
CA GLN A 436 3.02 11.87 -7.45
C GLN A 436 2.06 11.07 -6.55
N SER A 437 1.17 11.71 -5.78
CA SER A 437 0.11 10.98 -5.05
C SER A 437 -0.95 10.37 -5.96
N TYR A 438 -1.15 10.92 -7.15
CA TYR A 438 -2.07 10.35 -8.14
C TYR A 438 -1.46 9.14 -8.87
N GLU A 439 -0.13 9.07 -9.02
CA GLU A 439 0.59 7.90 -9.55
C GLU A 439 0.29 6.63 -8.76
N THR A 440 0.18 6.72 -7.43
CA THR A 440 -0.25 5.60 -6.57
C THR A 440 -1.71 5.19 -6.83
N THR A 441 -2.56 6.11 -7.29
CA THR A 441 -3.95 5.79 -7.66
C THR A 441 -4.02 5.05 -8.99
N VAL A 442 -3.24 5.48 -9.99
CA VAL A 442 -3.20 4.88 -11.34
C VAL A 442 -2.20 3.73 -11.49
N GLY A 443 -1.45 3.40 -10.43
CA GLY A 443 -0.43 2.33 -10.44
C GLY A 443 0.73 2.57 -11.42
N ARG A 444 0.99 3.83 -11.80
CA ARG A 444 1.92 4.18 -12.88
C ARG A 444 2.66 5.49 -12.60
N ASP A 445 3.95 5.47 -12.91
CA ASP A 445 4.82 6.65 -13.00
C ASP A 445 4.32 7.58 -14.13
N LEU A 446 3.81 8.76 -13.76
CA LEU A 446 3.26 9.76 -14.68
C LEU A 446 4.31 10.81 -15.05
N ASN A 447 5.23 11.12 -14.12
CA ASN A 447 6.27 12.14 -14.30
C ASN A 447 7.54 11.65 -15.01
N SER A 448 7.71 10.32 -15.13
CA SER A 448 8.88 9.60 -15.65
C SER A 448 10.15 9.74 -14.79
N ASP A 449 10.02 9.88 -13.46
CA ASP A 449 11.13 9.92 -12.51
C ASP A 449 11.62 8.53 -12.05
N GLY A 450 10.89 7.47 -12.42
CA GLY A 450 11.21 6.08 -12.12
C GLY A 450 10.55 5.53 -10.85
N ILE A 451 9.74 6.32 -10.15
CA ILE A 451 9.02 5.94 -8.93
C ILE A 451 7.51 6.00 -9.18
N VAL A 452 6.75 5.07 -8.61
CA VAL A 452 5.28 5.13 -8.59
C VAL A 452 4.85 5.62 -7.22
N GLY A 453 4.52 6.90 -7.10
CA GLY A 453 4.10 7.49 -5.84
C GLY A 453 5.02 8.61 -5.34
N PRO A 454 4.60 9.34 -4.29
CA PRO A 454 5.34 10.48 -3.79
C PRO A 454 6.68 10.09 -3.17
N THR A 455 7.73 10.78 -3.61
CA THR A 455 9.06 10.70 -2.99
C THR A 455 8.99 11.18 -1.53
N THR A 456 9.55 10.42 -0.59
CA THR A 456 9.53 10.77 0.85
C THR A 456 10.94 10.97 1.40
N ALA A 457 11.06 11.90 2.35
CA ALA A 457 12.26 12.07 3.16
C ALA A 457 11.86 12.46 4.59
N ALA A 458 12.16 11.59 5.55
CA ALA A 458 11.96 11.87 6.97
C ALA A 458 12.89 13.01 7.43
N ILE A 459 12.34 13.94 8.21
CA ILE A 459 13.05 15.08 8.83
C ILE A 459 13.19 14.83 10.34
N GLU A 460 12.15 14.24 10.92
CA GLU A 460 12.05 13.85 12.32
C GLU A 460 11.08 12.65 12.42
N GLY A 461 11.42 11.71 13.31
CA GLY A 461 10.63 10.52 13.61
C GLY A 461 10.74 10.13 15.08
N SER A 462 10.91 11.11 15.96
CA SER A 462 11.11 10.93 17.41
C SER A 462 10.27 11.95 18.15
N GLY A 463 9.54 11.50 19.16
CA GLY A 463 8.48 12.28 19.81
C GLY A 463 7.09 11.70 19.54
N ASN A 464 6.03 12.47 19.82
CA ASN A 464 4.66 12.04 19.57
C ASN A 464 4.18 12.36 18.14
N THR A 465 4.97 13.15 17.40
CA THR A 465 4.74 13.36 15.98
C THR A 465 5.93 12.91 15.12
N THR A 466 5.69 12.85 13.81
CA THR A 466 6.74 12.68 12.80
C THR A 466 6.61 13.77 11.76
N LEU A 467 7.73 14.27 11.24
CA LEU A 467 7.77 15.26 10.17
C LEU A 467 8.47 14.68 8.93
N THR A 468 7.77 14.67 7.80
CA THR A 468 8.23 14.11 6.52
C THR A 468 8.03 15.11 5.39
N ARG A 469 9.07 15.32 4.59
CA ARG A 469 8.93 15.96 3.27
C ARG A 469 8.37 14.92 2.30
N VAL A 470 7.27 15.22 1.63
CA VAL A 470 6.59 14.36 0.67
C VAL A 470 6.47 15.13 -0.64
N ALA A 471 7.27 14.73 -1.64
CA ALA A 471 7.50 15.49 -2.86
C ALA A 471 7.87 16.97 -2.58
N ASP A 472 7.07 17.91 -3.08
CA ASP A 472 7.18 19.35 -2.86
C ASP A 472 6.42 19.86 -1.62
N SER A 473 5.89 18.98 -0.78
CA SER A 473 5.01 19.32 0.36
C SER A 473 5.58 18.85 1.69
N TRP A 474 5.07 19.42 2.79
CA TRP A 474 5.41 19.03 4.16
C TRP A 474 4.23 18.33 4.83
N PHE A 475 4.47 17.16 5.40
CA PHE A 475 3.47 16.38 6.13
C PHE A 475 3.96 16.06 7.53
N PHE A 476 3.04 16.04 8.48
CA PHE A 476 3.33 15.57 9.83
C PHE A 476 2.21 14.68 10.37
N ASN A 477 2.58 13.65 11.15
CA ASN A 477 1.63 12.68 11.68
C ASN A 477 1.49 12.81 13.19
N TYR A 478 0.26 12.66 13.71
CA TYR A 478 -0.03 12.40 15.14
C TYR A 478 -0.98 11.21 15.23
N GLY A 479 -0.52 10.11 15.84
CA GLY A 479 -1.21 8.83 15.75
C GLY A 479 -1.42 8.41 14.28
N SER A 480 -2.67 8.15 13.90
CA SER A 480 -3.05 7.77 12.52
C SER A 480 -3.39 8.95 11.59
N SER A 481 -3.30 10.20 12.06
CA SER A 481 -3.66 11.39 11.27
C SER A 481 -2.46 11.91 10.50
N ASN A 482 -2.48 11.81 9.17
CA ASN A 482 -1.46 12.37 8.28
C ASN A 482 -1.87 13.78 7.81
N ILE A 483 -1.21 14.82 8.33
CA ILE A 483 -1.61 16.22 8.22
C ILE A 483 -0.65 16.95 7.27
N GLN A 484 -1.19 17.51 6.18
CA GLN A 484 -0.41 18.34 5.24
C GLN A 484 -0.38 19.79 5.73
N LEU A 485 0.81 20.39 5.77
CA LEU A 485 0.99 21.79 6.16
C LEU A 485 0.33 22.74 5.15
N ARG A 486 -0.35 23.78 5.65
CA ARG A 486 -1.07 24.78 4.88
C ARG A 486 -0.66 26.20 5.28
N TYR A 487 -0.51 27.07 4.29
CA TYR A 487 -0.19 28.49 4.48
C TYR A 487 -1.01 29.34 3.49
N GLY A 488 -1.65 30.40 3.98
CA GLY A 488 -2.47 31.29 3.14
C GLY A 488 -3.68 30.60 2.47
N GLY A 489 -4.15 29.47 2.99
CA GLY A 489 -5.23 28.66 2.43
C GLY A 489 -4.79 27.61 1.39
N GLY A 490 -3.55 27.68 0.90
CA GLY A 490 -2.94 26.66 0.05
C GLY A 490 -2.09 25.65 0.83
N TYR A 491 -1.64 24.60 0.16
CA TYR A 491 -0.60 23.70 0.70
C TYR A 491 0.76 24.41 0.74
N ALA A 492 1.52 24.18 1.81
CA ALA A 492 2.83 24.80 2.00
C ALA A 492 3.89 24.04 1.19
N ALA A 493 4.56 24.74 0.27
CA ALA A 493 5.51 24.13 -0.66
C ALA A 493 6.97 24.20 -0.16
N VAL A 494 7.80 23.26 -0.59
CA VAL A 494 9.24 23.24 -0.37
C VAL A 494 9.87 24.47 -1.05
N GLY A 495 10.66 25.24 -0.30
CA GLY A 495 11.28 26.48 -0.77
C GLY A 495 10.37 27.72 -0.76
N GLN A 496 9.07 27.59 -0.46
CA GLN A 496 8.14 28.74 -0.37
C GLN A 496 8.59 29.82 0.61
N PHE A 497 9.28 29.42 1.69
CA PHE A 497 9.72 30.30 2.77
C PHE A 497 11.21 30.70 2.65
N GLY A 498 11.80 30.58 1.46
CA GLY A 498 13.18 30.98 1.18
C GLY A 498 14.19 30.13 1.95
N GLY A 499 15.03 30.77 2.78
CA GLY A 499 16.06 30.07 3.57
C GLY A 499 15.54 29.28 4.77
N TRP A 500 14.24 29.38 5.09
CA TRP A 500 13.63 28.68 6.22
C TRP A 500 13.27 27.24 5.87
N ALA A 501 13.78 26.29 6.65
CA ALA A 501 13.43 24.87 6.60
C ALA A 501 12.87 24.41 7.95
N PRO A 502 11.86 23.52 7.97
CA PRO A 502 11.34 22.96 9.21
C PRO A 502 12.31 21.89 9.74
N LEU A 503 12.46 21.80 11.06
CA LEU A 503 13.36 20.85 11.74
C LEU A 503 12.64 19.76 12.52
N ALA A 504 11.54 20.14 13.16
CA ALA A 504 10.78 19.31 14.08
C ALA A 504 9.35 19.86 14.20
N VAL A 505 8.42 19.03 14.65
CA VAL A 505 7.08 19.42 15.06
C VAL A 505 6.71 18.62 16.31
N GLU A 506 5.95 19.20 17.22
CA GLU A 506 5.34 18.43 18.32
C GLU A 506 3.94 18.91 18.65
N PHE A 507 3.10 17.99 19.11
CA PHE A 507 1.75 18.31 19.57
C PHE A 507 1.75 18.64 21.06
N SER A 508 1.49 19.91 21.40
CA SER A 508 1.54 20.40 22.78
C SER A 508 0.46 21.43 23.08
N ALA A 509 -0.25 21.23 24.19
CA ALA A 509 -1.33 22.10 24.67
C ALA A 509 -2.45 22.37 23.63
N GLY A 510 -2.80 21.37 22.81
CA GLY A 510 -3.91 21.45 21.85
C GLY A 510 -3.58 22.06 20.48
N MET A 511 -2.31 22.35 20.20
CA MET A 511 -1.84 22.81 18.89
C MET A 511 -0.54 22.07 18.50
N TYR A 512 -0.24 22.07 17.21
CA TYR A 512 1.07 21.65 16.71
C TYR A 512 2.03 22.83 16.79
N ARG A 513 3.25 22.59 17.24
CA ARG A 513 4.33 23.58 17.26
C ARG A 513 5.47 23.10 16.38
N MET A 514 5.74 23.80 15.28
CA MET A 514 6.74 23.42 14.28
C MET A 514 7.96 24.34 14.37
N ALA A 515 9.14 23.77 14.61
CA ALA A 515 10.41 24.49 14.63
C ALA A 515 10.93 24.74 13.22
N TRP A 516 11.43 25.95 12.97
CA TRP A 516 12.07 26.34 11.72
C TRP A 516 13.45 26.92 11.97
N LYS A 517 14.40 26.61 11.08
CA LYS A 517 15.75 27.19 11.05
C LYS A 517 15.99 27.87 9.71
N ASN A 518 16.61 29.04 9.73
CA ASN A 518 17.09 29.72 8.54
C ASN A 518 18.47 29.18 8.17
N GLY A 519 18.62 28.44 7.07
CA GLY A 519 19.89 27.80 6.71
C GLY A 519 21.07 28.75 6.47
N GLY A 520 20.83 30.06 6.31
CA GLY A 520 21.88 31.06 6.11
C GLY A 520 22.41 31.74 7.39
N ASN A 521 21.70 31.63 8.52
CA ASN A 521 22.01 32.35 9.77
C ASN A 521 21.79 31.43 11.00
N ASP A 522 22.40 31.73 12.14
CA ASP A 522 21.99 31.13 13.42
C ASP A 522 20.66 31.75 13.89
N GLN A 523 19.57 31.39 13.24
CA GLN A 523 18.24 31.97 13.43
C GLN A 523 17.14 30.91 13.39
N TYR A 524 16.29 30.93 14.41
CA TYR A 524 15.21 29.98 14.65
C TYR A 524 13.91 30.69 14.96
N LEU A 525 12.79 30.03 14.69
CA LEU A 525 11.46 30.42 15.14
C LEU A 525 10.59 29.17 15.32
N ALA A 526 9.46 29.31 16.02
CA ALA A 526 8.43 28.28 16.10
C ALA A 526 7.11 28.79 15.50
N TRP A 527 6.44 27.94 14.72
CA TRP A 527 5.07 28.16 14.23
C TRP A 527 4.06 27.40 15.08
N ASN A 528 2.95 28.04 15.41
CA ASN A 528 1.75 27.37 15.87
C ASN A 528 0.90 27.00 14.66
N VAL A 529 0.53 25.73 14.57
CA VAL A 529 -0.24 25.13 13.47
C VAL A 529 -1.47 24.44 14.06
N ASP A 530 -2.63 24.61 13.42
CA ASP A 530 -3.90 24.03 13.88
C ASP A 530 -4.04 22.54 13.50
N SER A 531 -5.13 21.90 13.94
CA SER A 531 -5.39 20.48 13.68
C SER A 531 -5.74 20.14 12.22
N GLY A 532 -5.98 21.14 11.37
CA GLY A 532 -6.14 20.99 9.92
C GLY A 532 -4.84 21.23 9.13
N GLY A 533 -3.73 21.49 9.83
CA GLY A 533 -2.44 21.81 9.23
C GLY A 533 -2.24 23.28 8.89
N ASN A 534 -3.16 24.19 9.26
CA ASN A 534 -3.05 25.61 8.90
C ASN A 534 -2.13 26.36 9.86
N PHE A 535 -1.22 27.16 9.30
CA PHE A 535 -0.49 28.19 10.04
C PHE A 535 -1.45 29.14 10.79
N ALA A 536 -1.28 29.23 12.11
CA ALA A 536 -2.08 30.09 12.99
C ALA A 536 -1.30 31.31 13.50
N SER A 537 -0.05 31.13 13.93
CA SER A 537 0.83 32.22 14.41
C SER A 537 2.29 31.77 14.48
N GLN A 538 3.22 32.69 14.77
CA GLN A 538 4.63 32.38 14.99
C GLN A 538 5.21 33.10 16.21
N GLY A 539 6.23 32.52 16.82
CA GLY A 539 7.07 33.15 17.83
C GLY A 539 8.08 34.16 17.24
N PRO A 540 8.89 34.82 18.09
CA PRO A 540 9.98 35.67 17.66
C PRO A 540 11.07 34.88 16.92
N VAL A 541 11.83 35.58 16.07
CA VAL A 541 13.10 35.06 15.51
C VAL A 541 14.19 35.22 16.56
N VAL A 542 14.84 34.13 16.95
CA VAL A 542 15.87 34.09 17.99
C VAL A 542 17.14 33.37 17.52
N ALA A 543 18.25 33.52 18.25
CA ALA A 543 19.49 32.78 17.99
C ALA A 543 19.51 31.41 18.69
N GLY A 544 20.39 30.51 18.25
CA GLY A 544 20.51 29.14 18.75
C GLY A 544 20.82 29.04 20.25
N SER A 545 21.58 30.00 20.77
CA SER A 545 22.03 30.11 22.16
C SER A 545 21.03 30.78 23.11
N THR A 546 19.80 31.08 22.67
CA THR A 546 18.80 31.74 23.51
C THR A 546 17.97 30.75 24.33
N TRP A 547 17.60 31.15 25.55
CA TRP A 547 16.70 30.38 26.40
C TRP A 547 15.35 30.10 25.72
N TYR A 548 14.87 31.01 24.87
CA TYR A 548 13.61 30.81 24.14
C TYR A 548 13.67 29.59 23.20
N LEU A 549 14.79 29.39 22.47
CA LEU A 549 14.95 28.19 21.66
C LEU A 549 15.24 26.97 22.54
N GLN A 550 16.20 27.08 23.47
CA GLN A 550 16.63 25.89 24.22
C GLN A 550 15.51 25.37 25.16
N SER A 551 14.67 26.23 25.75
CA SER A 551 13.46 25.77 26.46
C SER A 551 12.41 25.12 25.54
N TYR A 552 12.41 25.48 24.25
CA TYR A 552 11.58 24.84 23.24
C TYR A 552 12.14 23.48 22.79
N GLU A 553 13.46 23.26 22.84
CA GLU A 553 14.09 21.94 22.63
C GLU A 553 13.56 20.90 23.63
N SER A 554 13.34 21.30 24.89
CA SER A 554 12.66 20.46 25.89
C SER A 554 11.19 20.16 25.57
N VAL A 555 10.53 20.96 24.73
CA VAL A 555 9.15 20.71 24.26
C VAL A 555 9.13 19.76 23.06
N VAL A 556 10.14 19.80 22.19
CA VAL A 556 10.28 18.88 21.04
C VAL A 556 11.12 17.63 21.33
N GLY A 557 11.71 17.52 22.53
CA GLY A 557 12.58 16.40 22.90
C GLY A 557 13.87 16.28 22.07
N ARG A 558 14.30 17.37 21.41
CA ARG A 558 15.39 17.36 20.41
C ARG A 558 16.26 18.59 20.49
N ASP A 559 17.57 18.39 20.39
CA ASP A 559 18.60 19.41 20.16
C ASP A 559 18.39 20.02 18.75
N LEU A 560 17.96 21.29 18.71
CA LEU A 560 17.67 22.04 17.47
C LEU A 560 18.86 22.90 17.04
N ASN A 561 19.65 23.39 18.01
CA ASN A 561 20.79 24.25 17.77
C ASN A 561 22.10 23.49 17.44
N SER A 562 22.14 22.18 17.72
CA SER A 562 23.27 21.26 17.62
C SER A 562 24.42 21.54 18.61
N ASP A 563 24.08 21.95 19.85
CA ASP A 563 25.04 22.17 20.94
C ASP A 563 25.34 20.91 21.80
N GLY A 564 24.59 19.83 21.58
CA GLY A 564 24.75 18.55 22.25
C GLY A 564 23.86 18.34 23.48
N GLN A 565 22.96 19.28 23.81
CA GLN A 565 21.96 19.12 24.87
C GLN A 565 20.53 19.29 24.36
N VAL A 566 19.58 18.62 25.03
CA VAL A 566 18.14 18.86 24.84
C VAL A 566 17.64 19.71 25.99
N GLY A 567 17.48 21.01 25.76
CA GLY A 567 17.07 21.94 26.80
C GLY A 567 18.12 23.01 27.12
N PRO A 568 17.75 24.04 27.91
CA PRO A 568 18.65 25.13 28.22
C PRO A 568 19.78 24.68 29.13
N ILE A 569 21.03 24.92 28.73
CA ILE A 569 22.21 24.61 29.56
C ILE A 569 22.13 25.42 30.86
N VAL A 570 21.94 24.74 31.99
CA VAL A 570 21.82 25.37 33.31
C VAL A 570 23.17 25.41 34.03
N SER A 571 23.54 26.57 34.52
CA SER A 571 24.72 26.81 35.36
C SER A 571 24.31 27.48 36.67
N ALA A 572 24.86 27.02 37.79
CA ALA A 572 24.72 27.72 39.07
C ALA A 572 25.65 28.94 39.09
N ILE A 573 25.11 30.09 39.49
CA ILE A 573 25.87 31.32 39.77
C ILE A 573 26.12 31.43 41.27
N GLU A 574 25.10 31.10 42.05
CA GLU A 574 25.10 31.08 43.51
C GLU A 574 24.33 29.84 43.95
N ASN A 575 24.88 29.10 44.90
CA ASN A 575 24.30 27.89 45.48
C ASN A 575 24.25 27.92 47.02
N THR A 576 24.51 29.08 47.63
CA THR A 576 24.63 29.25 49.08
C THR A 576 23.42 29.99 49.66
N GLY A 577 22.63 29.32 50.52
CA GLY A 577 21.49 29.94 51.21
C GLY A 577 20.15 29.28 50.88
N ASN A 578 19.04 29.96 51.23
CA ASN A 578 17.68 29.46 50.93
C ASN A 578 17.21 29.85 49.52
N THR A 579 17.91 30.77 48.88
CA THR A 579 17.68 31.27 47.52
C THR A 579 18.92 30.92 46.70
N THR A 580 18.74 30.50 45.45
CA THR A 580 19.86 30.24 44.53
C THR A 580 19.64 30.88 43.18
N LEU A 581 20.67 31.51 42.63
CA LEU A 581 20.68 32.08 41.29
C LEU A 581 21.28 31.09 40.29
N THR A 582 20.51 30.74 39.27
CA THR A 582 20.97 29.98 38.11
C THR A 582 20.90 30.82 36.83
N LYS A 583 21.73 30.47 35.85
CA LYS A 583 21.63 30.95 34.47
C LYS A 583 21.36 29.75 33.57
N ALA A 584 20.26 29.80 32.84
CA ALA A 584 19.84 28.81 31.87
C ALA A 584 19.89 29.43 30.47
N ALA A 585 20.75 28.92 29.60
CA ALA A 585 21.12 29.55 28.33
C ALA A 585 21.57 31.02 28.54
N ASP A 586 20.86 32.01 28.00
CA ASP A 586 21.10 33.44 28.22
C ASP A 586 20.21 34.08 29.31
N SER A 587 19.30 33.33 29.96
CA SER A 587 18.35 33.86 30.95
C SER A 587 18.76 33.57 32.40
N TYR A 588 18.47 34.49 33.31
CA TYR A 588 18.67 34.32 34.76
C TYR A 588 17.39 33.88 35.49
N PHE A 589 17.58 33.08 36.54
CA PHE A 589 16.52 32.37 37.26
C PHE A 589 16.81 32.32 38.77
N ILE A 590 15.85 32.74 39.58
CA ILE A 590 15.91 32.74 41.05
C ILE A 590 15.09 31.56 41.56
N ASN A 591 15.74 30.65 42.27
CA ASN A 591 15.12 29.43 42.77
C ASN A 591 14.94 29.55 44.29
N TRP A 592 13.72 29.33 44.78
CA TRP A 592 13.39 29.39 46.20
C TRP A 592 12.21 28.46 46.51
N GLY A 593 12.35 27.60 47.54
CA GLY A 593 11.26 26.74 48.01
C GLY A 593 10.64 25.83 46.94
N GLY A 594 11.42 25.42 45.92
CA GLY A 594 10.94 24.64 44.77
C GLY A 594 10.28 25.46 43.65
N SER A 595 10.11 26.78 43.82
CA SER A 595 9.69 27.69 42.75
C SER A 595 10.90 28.20 41.97
N ASN A 596 10.74 28.36 40.65
CA ASN A 596 11.77 28.92 39.78
C ASN A 596 11.22 30.20 39.10
N ILE A 597 11.80 31.36 39.44
CA ILE A 597 11.33 32.69 39.04
C ILE A 597 12.29 33.31 38.04
N GLN A 598 11.83 33.55 36.81
CA GLN A 598 12.64 34.18 35.76
C GLN A 598 12.87 35.67 36.07
N VAL A 599 14.09 36.16 35.86
CA VAL A 599 14.38 37.60 36.00
C VAL A 599 13.94 38.34 34.73
N LEU A 600 13.00 39.28 34.88
CA LEU A 600 12.39 40.01 33.77
C LEU A 600 12.74 41.50 33.80
N TYR A 601 13.05 42.08 32.64
CA TYR A 601 13.27 43.51 32.45
C TYR A 601 12.33 44.03 31.35
N GLY A 602 11.41 44.93 31.71
CA GLY A 602 10.41 45.47 30.77
C GLY A 602 9.42 44.43 30.21
N GLY A 603 9.23 43.31 30.91
CA GLY A 603 8.38 42.19 30.48
C GLY A 603 9.04 41.17 29.55
N ALA A 604 10.31 41.36 29.19
CA ALA A 604 11.15 40.37 28.53
C ALA A 604 12.15 39.75 29.53
N TYR A 605 12.71 38.58 29.22
CA TYR A 605 13.77 37.99 30.04
C TYR A 605 15.03 38.86 30.03
N ALA A 606 15.64 39.04 31.20
CA ALA A 606 16.86 39.81 31.36
C ALA A 606 18.05 38.99 30.84
N GLY A 607 18.39 39.16 29.56
CA GLY A 607 19.42 38.36 28.89
C GLY A 607 20.83 38.70 29.40
N SER A 608 21.70 37.71 29.60
CA SER A 608 23.10 37.92 29.99
C SER A 608 23.91 38.72 28.97
N ASN A 609 23.40 38.81 27.74
CA ASN A 609 24.01 39.55 26.64
C ASN A 609 23.35 40.95 26.43
N GLN A 610 22.29 41.26 27.18
CA GLN A 610 21.49 42.49 27.06
C GLN A 610 22.16 43.69 27.74
N PHE A 611 22.94 43.45 28.81
CA PHE A 611 23.55 44.50 29.64
C PHE A 611 25.08 44.42 29.59
N PRO A 612 25.75 45.20 28.72
CA PRO A 612 27.20 45.12 28.54
C PRO A 612 27.98 45.32 29.85
N ASN A 613 28.92 44.41 30.10
CA ASN A 613 29.74 44.32 31.32
C ASN A 613 29.01 43.97 32.61
N TRP A 614 27.68 43.80 32.63
CA TRP A 614 26.94 43.46 33.84
C TRP A 614 26.57 41.97 33.88
N SER A 615 26.86 41.31 34.98
CA SER A 615 26.46 39.93 35.26
C SER A 615 25.82 39.82 36.64
N ALA A 616 24.70 39.12 36.75
CA ALA A 616 24.14 38.75 38.04
C ALA A 616 25.11 37.81 38.78
N VAL A 617 25.22 37.96 40.11
CA VAL A 617 26.21 37.25 40.96
C VAL A 617 25.63 36.63 42.24
N GLY A 618 24.37 36.94 42.59
CA GLY A 618 23.64 36.32 43.71
C GLY A 618 22.21 36.86 43.79
N ALA A 619 21.31 36.12 44.44
CA ALA A 619 19.90 36.46 44.59
C ALA A 619 19.40 36.13 45.99
N GLU A 620 18.55 36.99 46.57
CA GLU A 620 17.93 36.72 47.87
C GLU A 620 16.44 37.08 47.88
N GLN A 621 15.64 36.28 48.59
CA GLN A 621 14.23 36.53 48.79
C GLN A 621 14.02 37.55 49.91
N THR A 622 13.12 38.50 49.65
CA THR A 622 12.54 39.40 50.66
C THR A 622 11.04 39.16 50.76
N VAL A 623 10.36 39.73 51.76
CA VAL A 623 8.93 39.42 52.01
C VAL A 623 8.03 39.85 50.84
N GLY A 624 7.73 38.91 49.94
CA GLY A 624 6.92 39.11 48.73
C GLY A 624 7.65 39.68 47.51
N SER A 625 8.99 39.72 47.53
CA SER A 625 9.84 40.33 46.49
C SER A 625 11.21 39.65 46.42
N TYR A 626 11.99 39.93 45.36
CA TYR A 626 13.34 39.37 45.20
C TYR A 626 14.39 40.46 44.99
N MET A 627 15.61 40.21 45.42
CA MET A 627 16.77 41.06 45.19
C MET A 627 17.81 40.28 44.37
N VAL A 628 18.43 40.91 43.38
CA VAL A 628 19.52 40.32 42.58
C VAL A 628 20.72 41.26 42.59
N ALA A 629 21.87 40.78 43.06
CA ALA A 629 23.13 41.50 42.98
C ALA A 629 23.74 41.35 41.57
N TRP A 630 24.18 42.46 41.00
CA TRP A 630 24.86 42.52 39.71
C TRP A 630 26.24 43.13 39.88
N ARG A 631 27.23 42.55 39.21
CA ARG A 631 28.62 43.00 39.18
C ARG A 631 28.96 43.56 37.80
N ASN A 632 29.62 44.71 37.77
CA ASN A 632 30.20 45.27 36.55
C ASN A 632 31.64 44.75 36.37
N SER A 633 31.91 44.04 35.27
CA SER A 633 33.23 43.48 34.98
C SER A 633 34.29 44.52 34.62
N ALA A 634 33.88 45.70 34.13
CA ALA A 634 34.78 46.76 33.70
C ALA A 634 35.17 47.72 34.84
N SER A 635 34.25 48.03 35.77
CA SER A 635 34.53 48.90 36.92
C SER A 635 34.77 48.16 38.23
N GLY A 636 34.31 46.91 38.36
CA GLY A 636 34.29 46.18 39.62
C GLY A 636 33.21 46.65 40.60
N ASN A 637 32.33 47.56 40.20
CA ASN A 637 31.21 48.03 41.02
C ASN A 637 30.07 47.00 41.07
N TYR A 638 29.23 47.13 42.09
CA TYR A 638 28.04 46.30 42.29
C TYR A 638 26.79 47.18 42.39
N THR A 639 25.66 46.68 41.88
CA THR A 639 24.31 47.26 42.06
C THR A 639 23.33 46.14 42.41
N VAL A 640 22.26 46.45 43.13
CA VAL A 640 21.20 45.48 43.45
C VAL A 640 19.92 45.88 42.75
N TRP A 641 19.35 44.96 41.98
CA TRP A 641 18.00 45.07 41.42
C TRP A 641 16.98 44.59 42.44
N ASN A 642 15.86 45.29 42.53
CA ASN A 642 14.69 44.89 43.30
C ASN A 642 13.59 44.48 42.32
N LEU A 643 13.06 43.29 42.51
CA LEU A 643 12.05 42.66 41.67
C LEU A 643 10.75 42.45 42.45
N ASP A 644 9.61 42.43 41.76
CA ASP A 644 8.37 41.94 42.36
C ASP A 644 8.39 40.41 42.59
N GLY A 645 7.35 39.88 43.23
CA GLY A 645 7.19 38.45 43.47
C GLY A 645 7.02 37.58 42.21
N SER A 646 7.00 38.17 41.01
CA SER A 646 6.99 37.47 39.71
C SER A 646 8.29 37.67 38.92
N GLY A 647 9.31 38.31 39.52
CA GLY A 647 10.63 38.51 38.91
C GLY A 647 10.75 39.76 38.03
N ASN A 648 9.72 40.62 37.96
CA ASN A 648 9.80 41.85 37.17
C ASN A 648 10.67 42.91 37.87
N TYR A 649 11.62 43.47 37.14
CA TYR A 649 12.41 44.63 37.55
C TYR A 649 11.52 45.82 37.95
N LEU A 650 11.73 46.32 39.17
CA LEU A 650 11.09 47.54 39.68
C LEU A 650 12.05 48.74 39.67
N TRP A 651 13.23 48.57 40.28
CA TRP A 651 14.27 49.60 40.40
C TRP A 651 15.60 48.98 40.85
N ASN A 652 16.72 49.68 40.66
CA ASN A 652 18.02 49.30 41.18
C ASN A 652 18.65 50.32 42.14
N SER A 653 19.56 49.85 42.99
CA SER A 653 20.37 50.70 43.86
C SER A 653 21.35 51.57 43.06
N SER A 654 21.96 52.55 43.74
CA SER A 654 23.21 53.14 43.23
C SER A 654 24.31 52.09 43.04
N GLU A 655 25.31 52.40 42.22
CA GLU A 655 26.54 51.59 42.13
C GLU A 655 27.42 51.80 43.36
N TYR A 656 28.00 50.72 43.88
CA TYR A 656 28.90 50.73 45.02
C TYR A 656 30.23 50.04 44.69
N GLY A 657 31.34 50.68 45.07
CA GLY A 657 32.68 50.11 44.94
C GLY A 657 33.00 49.14 46.08
N VAL A 658 33.84 48.14 45.78
CA VAL A 658 34.32 47.12 46.72
C VAL A 658 34.92 47.75 47.98
N GLY A 659 34.58 47.20 49.15
CA GLY A 659 35.08 47.64 50.45
C GLY A 659 34.39 48.90 51.03
N SER A 660 33.46 49.53 50.30
CA SER A 660 32.63 50.61 50.84
C SER A 660 31.60 50.09 51.86
N ALA A 661 31.17 50.92 52.81
CA ALA A 661 30.16 50.51 53.80
C ALA A 661 28.80 50.07 53.18
N PRO A 662 28.29 50.69 52.09
CA PRO A 662 27.13 50.17 51.37
C PRO A 662 27.38 48.81 50.70
N PHE A 663 28.59 48.55 50.23
CA PHE A 663 28.96 47.25 49.66
C PHE A 663 29.02 46.16 50.75
N GLN A 664 29.57 46.46 51.94
CA GLN A 664 29.51 45.56 53.10
C GLN A 664 28.05 45.27 53.55
N ALA A 665 27.14 46.22 53.37
CA ALA A 665 25.72 46.01 53.61
C ALA A 665 25.06 45.09 52.56
N ILE A 666 25.57 45.05 51.32
CA ILE A 666 25.17 44.06 50.31
C ILE A 666 25.68 42.67 50.71
N GLU A 667 26.97 42.53 51.05
CA GLU A 667 27.54 41.27 51.53
C GLU A 667 26.78 40.73 52.76
N THR A 668 26.37 41.62 53.68
CA THR A 668 25.54 41.27 54.84
C THR A 668 24.11 40.86 54.44
N ALA A 669 23.48 41.55 53.49
CA ALA A 669 22.10 41.30 53.08
C ALA A 669 21.94 40.00 52.27
N PHE A 670 22.96 39.64 51.48
CA PHE A 670 23.02 38.40 50.69
C PHE A 670 23.73 37.25 51.44
N GLY A 671 24.29 37.50 52.63
CA GLY A 671 25.07 36.52 53.40
C GLY A 671 26.36 36.06 52.72
N GLN A 672 26.85 36.79 51.72
CA GLN A 672 27.88 36.35 50.77
C GLN A 672 29.13 37.22 50.81
N ASP A 673 30.28 36.56 50.64
CA ASP A 673 31.59 37.20 50.56
C ASP A 673 31.95 37.51 49.09
N PHE A 674 31.35 38.57 48.54
CA PHE A 674 31.53 38.92 47.13
C PHE A 674 32.95 39.41 46.78
N ASN A 675 33.80 39.70 47.79
CA ASN A 675 35.18 40.18 47.59
C ASN A 675 36.29 39.25 48.14
N GLY A 676 35.96 38.19 48.89
CA GLY A 676 36.92 37.27 49.50
C GLY A 676 37.56 37.77 50.81
N GLY A 677 36.95 38.78 51.46
CA GLY A 677 37.42 39.43 52.68
C GLY A 677 36.82 38.88 53.97
N GLY A 678 35.86 37.95 53.86
CA GLY A 678 35.17 37.29 54.96
C GLY A 678 34.00 38.11 55.52
N VAL A 679 32.78 37.54 55.48
CA VAL A 679 31.54 38.23 55.88
C VAL A 679 31.56 38.83 57.30
N SER A 680 32.29 38.22 58.26
CA SER A 680 32.54 38.76 59.61
C SER A 680 33.62 38.00 60.42
N GLY A 681 34.82 37.81 59.88
CA GLY A 681 35.98 37.33 60.67
C GLY A 681 35.89 35.89 61.24
N LYS A 682 35.15 35.00 60.58
CA LYS A 682 35.11 33.55 60.86
C LYS A 682 35.95 32.79 59.84
N THR A 683 36.54 31.66 60.21
CA THR A 683 37.18 30.74 59.25
C THR A 683 36.22 29.59 58.97
N ALA A 684 35.80 29.41 57.71
CA ALA A 684 35.01 28.25 57.32
C ALA A 684 35.86 26.98 57.46
N ILE A 685 35.27 25.94 58.06
CA ILE A 685 35.77 24.56 57.98
C ILE A 685 35.03 23.85 56.85
N GLU A 686 33.72 24.09 56.78
CA GLU A 686 32.81 23.49 55.82
C GLU A 686 31.60 24.44 55.66
N GLY A 687 30.95 24.41 54.49
CA GLY A 687 29.90 25.35 54.11
C GLY A 687 29.00 24.86 52.98
N SER A 688 28.92 23.55 52.82
CA SER A 688 27.97 22.87 51.95
C SER A 688 26.64 22.68 52.69
N GLY A 689 25.65 22.11 52.00
CA GLY A 689 24.37 21.70 52.57
C GLY A 689 23.61 22.80 53.35
N SER A 690 22.99 22.44 54.48
CA SER A 690 21.99 23.29 55.17
C SER A 690 22.57 24.15 56.29
N THR A 691 23.79 23.86 56.73
CA THR A 691 24.43 24.48 57.89
C THR A 691 25.93 24.55 57.68
N ALA A 692 26.50 25.76 57.71
CA ALA A 692 27.94 25.94 57.57
C ALA A 692 28.65 25.78 58.93
N LEU A 693 29.75 25.02 58.95
CA LEU A 693 30.60 24.83 60.12
C LEU A 693 31.80 25.80 60.08
N TYR A 694 31.88 26.68 61.08
CA TYR A 694 32.97 27.65 61.22
C TYR A 694 33.85 27.38 62.44
N SER A 695 35.13 27.70 62.33
CA SER A 695 35.99 28.01 63.47
C SER A 695 35.81 29.49 63.84
N ALA A 696 35.26 29.74 65.03
CA ALA A 696 35.07 31.07 65.60
C ALA A 696 35.84 31.15 66.93
N SER A 697 36.89 31.98 66.97
CA SER A 697 37.78 32.12 68.15
C SER A 697 38.35 30.78 68.68
N GLY A 698 38.52 29.78 67.81
CA GLY A 698 39.05 28.45 68.14
C GLY A 698 37.98 27.39 68.48
N TYR A 699 36.71 27.76 68.56
CA TYR A 699 35.59 26.84 68.80
C TYR A 699 34.76 26.61 67.54
N LEU A 700 34.12 25.45 67.46
CA LEU A 700 33.22 25.09 66.38
C LEU A 700 31.85 25.79 66.53
N GLN A 701 31.44 26.54 65.51
CA GLN A 701 30.12 27.19 65.41
C GLN A 701 29.35 26.64 64.21
N MET A 702 28.17 26.07 64.45
CA MET A 702 27.23 25.68 63.39
C MET A 702 26.34 26.87 63.05
N VAL A 703 26.22 27.22 61.77
CA VAL A 703 25.53 28.45 61.30
C VAL A 703 24.51 28.09 60.22
N ARG A 704 23.24 28.43 60.47
CA ARG A 704 22.13 28.20 59.54
C ARG A 704 21.59 29.54 59.03
N GLY A 705 21.89 29.86 57.77
CA GLY A 705 21.51 31.13 57.14
C GLY A 705 22.18 32.35 57.82
N PRO A 706 21.56 33.55 57.76
CA PRO A 706 22.19 34.81 58.20
C PRO A 706 22.32 34.97 59.73
N TYR A 707 21.98 33.95 60.53
CA TYR A 707 21.96 34.03 61.98
C TYR A 707 23.25 33.48 62.61
N THR A 708 23.69 34.06 63.73
CA THR A 708 24.72 33.45 64.58
C THR A 708 24.16 32.19 65.26
N GLY A 709 24.42 31.02 64.67
CA GLY A 709 24.05 29.73 65.26
C GLY A 709 24.94 29.30 66.44
N PRO A 710 24.62 28.17 67.08
CA PRO A 710 25.23 27.74 68.34
C PRO A 710 26.69 27.29 68.19
N LEU A 711 27.42 27.35 69.31
CA LEU A 711 28.71 26.67 69.46
C LEU A 711 28.49 25.20 69.81
N LEU A 712 29.22 24.29 69.16
CA LEU A 712 29.20 22.87 69.49
C LEU A 712 29.71 22.66 70.91
N ALA A 713 28.97 21.89 71.73
CA ALA A 713 29.28 21.67 73.14
C ALA A 713 29.26 20.18 73.51
N TYR A 714 30.27 19.76 74.27
CA TYR A 714 30.36 18.43 74.88
C TYR A 714 30.32 18.57 76.40
N GLY A 715 29.19 18.19 77.00
CA GLY A 715 28.90 18.46 78.40
C GLY A 715 28.78 19.97 78.67
N ALA A 716 29.64 20.50 79.55
CA ALA A 716 29.65 21.92 79.92
C ALA A 716 30.65 22.79 79.12
N ASN A 717 31.41 22.20 78.19
CA ASN A 717 32.50 22.88 77.47
C ASN A 717 32.21 22.97 75.97
N TYR A 718 32.66 24.06 75.33
CA TYR A 718 32.63 24.20 73.88
C TYR A 718 33.78 23.40 73.21
N VAL A 719 33.50 22.85 72.03
CA VAL A 719 34.38 21.93 71.30
C VAL A 719 35.27 22.70 70.33
N THR A 720 36.56 22.32 70.25
CA THR A 720 37.51 22.86 69.27
C THR A 720 37.68 21.92 68.06
N ALA A 721 38.12 22.47 66.93
CA ALA A 721 38.13 21.79 65.63
C ALA A 721 39.00 20.51 65.53
N SER A 722 39.87 20.24 66.51
CA SER A 722 40.77 19.08 66.56
C SER A 722 40.58 18.19 67.79
N GLN A 723 39.55 18.41 68.61
CA GLN A 723 39.41 17.76 69.91
C GLN A 723 38.99 16.28 69.84
N PHE A 724 38.21 15.89 68.82
CA PHE A 724 37.61 14.56 68.69
C PHE A 724 37.90 13.88 67.34
N GLY A 725 38.95 14.33 66.65
CA GLY A 725 39.24 14.04 65.25
C GLY A 725 39.25 15.32 64.42
N THR A 726 39.32 15.18 63.10
CA THR A 726 39.11 16.29 62.18
C THR A 726 37.60 16.44 61.95
N ALA A 727 37.02 17.58 62.34
CA ALA A 727 35.64 17.90 61.98
C ALA A 727 35.54 18.12 60.46
N LEU A 728 34.60 17.42 59.81
CA LEU A 728 34.40 17.48 58.37
C LEU A 728 33.25 18.42 57.97
N GLY A 729 32.15 18.41 58.72
CA GLY A 729 30.97 19.26 58.45
C GLY A 729 29.88 19.08 59.51
N ALA A 730 28.82 19.91 59.48
CA ALA A 730 27.73 19.85 60.46
C ALA A 730 26.36 20.24 59.88
N GLU A 731 25.35 19.37 60.01
CA GLU A 731 24.09 19.48 59.27
C GLU A 731 22.82 19.41 60.11
N TRP A 732 21.80 20.20 59.78
CA TRP A 732 20.55 20.28 60.55
C TRP A 732 19.56 19.16 60.19
N THR A 733 19.21 18.32 61.15
CA THR A 733 18.34 17.14 60.97
C THR A 733 16.94 17.28 61.57
N GLY A 734 16.49 18.52 61.82
CA GLY A 734 15.12 18.84 62.21
C GLY A 734 14.89 19.01 63.72
N ASN A 735 15.66 18.31 64.56
CA ASN A 735 15.62 18.41 66.03
C ASN A 735 16.98 18.77 66.66
N GLY A 736 18.02 18.93 65.83
CA GLY A 736 19.40 19.21 66.20
C GLY A 736 20.31 19.09 64.99
N TYR A 737 21.61 18.89 65.22
CA TYR A 737 22.61 18.78 64.16
C TYR A 737 23.35 17.45 64.19
N THR A 738 23.63 16.89 63.02
CA THR A 738 24.58 15.79 62.82
C THR A 738 25.97 16.37 62.49
N VAL A 739 27.04 15.93 63.16
CA VAL A 739 28.41 16.45 62.92
C VAL A 739 29.32 15.30 62.50
N ALA A 740 29.97 15.43 61.34
CA ALA A 740 30.86 14.43 60.77
C ALA A 740 32.31 14.60 61.26
N TRP A 741 32.97 13.49 61.60
CA TRP A 741 34.35 13.46 62.10
C TRP A 741 35.18 12.37 61.41
N LYS A 742 36.40 12.73 60.97
CA LYS A 742 37.43 11.75 60.59
C LYS A 742 38.32 11.47 61.80
N VAL A 743 38.29 10.23 62.29
CA VAL A 743 38.98 9.82 63.54
C VAL A 743 40.28 9.07 63.32
N ALA A 744 40.45 8.42 62.16
CA ALA A 744 41.68 7.77 61.72
C ALA A 744 41.73 7.70 60.19
N ASN A 745 42.77 7.08 59.62
CA ASN A 745 42.82 6.79 58.18
C ASN A 745 41.61 5.93 57.79
N ASP A 746 40.81 6.47 56.87
CA ASP A 746 39.55 5.90 56.37
C ASP A 746 38.54 5.44 57.43
N THR A 747 38.50 6.10 58.58
CA THR A 747 37.52 5.82 59.64
C THR A 747 36.77 7.08 60.08
N TYR A 748 35.45 6.99 60.06
CA TYR A 748 34.52 8.11 60.27
C TYR A 748 33.60 7.85 61.47
N ASN A 749 33.17 8.92 62.13
CA ASN A 749 32.06 8.88 63.07
C ASN A 749 31.10 10.06 62.80
N PHE A 750 29.84 9.88 63.17
CA PHE A 750 28.83 10.93 63.10
C PHE A 750 28.22 11.14 64.49
N TRP A 751 28.31 12.38 64.98
CA TRP A 751 27.65 12.82 66.21
C TRP A 751 26.24 13.29 65.89
N THR A 752 25.31 13.16 66.83
CA THR A 752 24.05 13.89 66.86
C THR A 752 24.02 14.83 68.06
N THR A 753 23.35 15.96 67.91
CA THR A 753 23.23 17.02 68.92
C THR A 753 21.77 17.42 69.12
N ASP A 754 21.48 18.19 70.18
CA ASP A 754 20.21 18.92 70.30
C ASP A 754 20.22 20.25 69.49
N ALA A 755 19.07 20.90 69.40
CA ALA A 755 18.91 22.19 68.72
C ALA A 755 19.81 23.33 69.26
N THR A 756 20.40 23.18 70.45
CA THR A 756 21.34 24.15 71.05
C THR A 756 22.81 23.81 70.77
N GLY A 757 23.07 22.77 69.98
CA GLY A 757 24.42 22.31 69.63
C GLY A 757 25.09 21.49 70.72
N ARG A 758 24.34 20.91 71.67
CA ARG A 758 24.91 20.01 72.68
C ARG A 758 24.91 18.57 72.19
N TYR A 759 26.04 17.90 72.34
CA TYR A 759 26.20 16.47 72.05
C TYR A 759 25.12 15.61 72.73
N ALA A 760 24.51 14.70 71.95
CA ALA A 760 23.49 13.76 72.40
C ALA A 760 23.95 12.30 72.25
N SER A 761 24.38 11.88 71.05
CA SER A 761 24.88 10.52 70.79
C SER A 761 25.85 10.50 69.60
N GLN A 762 26.41 9.33 69.26
CA GLN A 762 27.25 9.14 68.08
C GLN A 762 27.06 7.74 67.47
N THR A 763 27.47 7.57 66.21
CA THR A 763 27.65 6.25 65.58
C THR A 763 28.84 5.49 66.15
N GLY A 764 28.93 4.21 65.83
CA GLY A 764 30.21 3.49 65.87
C GLY A 764 31.18 4.01 64.80
N SER A 765 32.42 3.54 64.85
CA SER A 765 33.41 3.79 63.79
C SER A 765 32.99 3.09 62.49
N LEU A 766 32.85 3.84 61.41
CA LEU A 766 32.50 3.34 60.07
C LEU A 766 33.71 3.42 59.14
N SER A 767 33.87 2.41 58.27
CA SER A 767 34.86 2.40 57.18
C SER A 767 34.40 3.31 56.04
N GLY A 768 35.32 3.99 55.34
CA GLY A 768 34.95 4.88 54.22
C GLY A 768 34.23 4.15 53.09
N SER A 769 34.66 2.92 52.81
CA SER A 769 34.05 1.99 51.84
C SER A 769 32.71 1.36 52.29
N SER A 770 32.16 1.71 53.45
CA SER A 770 30.91 1.11 53.91
C SER A 770 29.70 1.90 53.42
N ALA A 771 28.70 1.20 52.87
CA ALA A 771 27.43 1.80 52.43
C ALA A 771 26.72 2.60 53.55
N GLN A 772 26.97 2.27 54.83
CA GLN A 772 26.48 3.04 55.97
C GLN A 772 27.20 4.39 56.16
N MET A 773 28.45 4.52 55.74
CA MET A 773 29.19 5.79 55.73
C MET A 773 28.75 6.62 54.53
N GLN A 774 28.77 6.03 53.33
CA GLN A 774 28.30 6.65 52.09
C GLN A 774 26.85 7.14 52.22
N ALA A 775 25.97 6.44 52.94
CA ALA A 775 24.61 6.93 53.22
C ALA A 775 24.52 8.28 53.99
N TYR A 776 25.59 8.73 54.67
CA TYR A 776 25.64 10.07 55.27
C TYR A 776 26.11 11.15 54.29
N GLU A 777 26.83 10.83 53.21
CA GLU A 777 27.36 11.80 52.25
C GLU A 777 26.28 12.68 51.60
N PRO A 778 25.10 12.16 51.20
CA PRO A 778 23.97 12.98 50.78
C PRO A 778 23.39 13.90 51.87
N THR A 779 23.65 13.64 53.16
CA THR A 779 23.23 14.54 54.26
C THR A 779 24.12 15.78 54.30
N PHE A 780 25.42 15.64 54.01
CA PHE A 780 26.42 16.72 54.02
C PHE A 780 26.67 17.32 52.64
N ASN A 781 26.03 16.79 51.59
CA ASN A 781 26.29 17.13 50.18
C ASN A 781 27.80 17.07 49.82
N GLN A 782 28.51 16.09 50.38
CA GLN A 782 29.97 15.98 50.32
C GLN A 782 30.41 14.52 50.17
N ASP A 783 31.39 14.30 49.28
CA ASP A 783 32.23 13.11 49.24
C ASP A 783 33.13 13.13 50.49
N LEU A 784 32.83 12.28 51.48
CA LEU A 784 33.50 12.29 52.79
C LEU A 784 34.68 11.31 52.82
N ASN A 785 34.64 10.23 52.04
CA ASN A 785 35.75 9.28 51.94
C ASN A 785 36.84 9.70 50.92
N GLY A 786 36.49 10.46 49.88
CA GLY A 786 37.32 10.82 48.75
C GLY A 786 37.26 9.81 47.58
N ASP A 787 36.16 9.07 47.43
CA ASP A 787 35.96 8.06 46.37
C ASP A 787 35.48 8.67 45.04
N GLY A 788 35.08 9.94 45.04
CA GLY A 788 34.60 10.68 43.86
C GLY A 788 33.09 10.66 43.67
N VAL A 789 32.33 9.97 44.52
CA VAL A 789 30.87 9.88 44.50
C VAL A 789 30.30 10.53 45.78
N ILE A 790 29.05 11.01 45.72
CA ILE A 790 28.31 11.45 46.90
C ILE A 790 27.18 10.45 47.14
N GLY A 791 27.37 9.55 48.09
CA GLY A 791 26.42 8.48 48.36
C GLY A 791 26.84 7.13 47.78
N VAL A 792 25.93 6.16 47.82
CA VAL A 792 26.20 4.83 47.27
C VAL A 792 26.24 4.89 45.74
N ASN A 793 27.32 4.40 45.14
CA ASN A 793 27.44 4.26 43.69
C ASN A 793 26.47 3.18 43.18
N ASN A 794 25.87 3.41 42.01
CA ASN A 794 24.84 2.56 41.39
C ASN A 794 25.03 2.53 39.86
N SER A 795 26.24 2.19 39.40
CA SER A 795 26.53 2.01 37.97
C SER A 795 25.84 0.74 37.43
N PRO A 796 25.40 0.68 36.15
CA PRO A 796 25.01 -0.57 35.53
C PRO A 796 26.24 -1.46 35.25
N PHE A 797 26.07 -2.78 35.34
CA PHE A 797 27.17 -3.75 35.18
C PHE A 797 27.90 -3.63 33.83
N ASN A 798 29.23 -3.63 33.85
CA ASN A 798 30.11 -3.33 32.71
C ASN A 798 31.19 -4.42 32.48
N ILE A 799 31.49 -4.77 31.23
CA ILE A 799 32.56 -5.71 30.86
C ILE A 799 33.59 -5.03 29.93
N GLN A 800 34.72 -4.63 30.49
CA GLN A 800 35.86 -4.12 29.72
C GLN A 800 36.56 -5.26 28.95
N ILE A 801 36.35 -5.34 27.64
CA ILE A 801 37.11 -6.23 26.76
C ILE A 801 38.44 -5.61 26.33
N VAL A 802 39.54 -6.36 26.47
CA VAL A 802 40.85 -6.04 25.88
C VAL A 802 41.24 -7.14 24.91
N PHE A 803 40.98 -6.90 23.63
CA PHE A 803 41.14 -7.88 22.56
C PHE A 803 42.52 -7.84 21.89
N SER A 804 43.13 -9.01 21.67
CA SER A 804 44.40 -9.21 20.98
C SER A 804 44.26 -10.28 19.87
N GLY A 805 44.04 -9.82 18.64
CA GLY A 805 43.86 -10.69 17.47
C GLY A 805 43.63 -9.88 16.20
N ALA A 806 43.11 -10.52 15.15
CA ALA A 806 42.68 -9.81 13.94
C ALA A 806 41.40 -8.99 14.25
N SER A 807 41.44 -7.67 14.00
CA SER A 807 40.40 -6.72 14.42
C SER A 807 38.99 -7.06 13.93
N GLN A 808 38.85 -7.76 12.80
CA GLN A 808 37.56 -8.25 12.28
C GLN A 808 36.79 -9.15 13.26
N TYR A 809 37.46 -9.76 14.24
CA TYR A 809 36.81 -10.61 15.25
C TYR A 809 36.40 -9.86 16.52
N GLN A 810 36.88 -8.62 16.73
CA GLN A 810 36.66 -7.88 17.98
C GLN A 810 35.17 -7.68 18.31
N THR A 811 34.35 -7.39 17.28
CA THR A 811 32.92 -7.12 17.47
C THR A 811 32.13 -8.29 18.07
N TYR A 812 32.58 -9.54 17.88
CA TYR A 812 31.93 -10.71 18.49
C TYR A 812 32.09 -10.72 20.02
N PHE A 813 33.21 -10.19 20.53
CA PHE A 813 33.46 -10.05 21.97
C PHE A 813 32.66 -8.91 22.58
N GLU A 814 32.53 -7.80 21.87
CA GLU A 814 31.71 -6.65 22.25
C GLU A 814 30.22 -7.02 22.27
N GLN A 815 29.73 -7.77 21.28
CA GLN A 815 28.36 -8.29 21.25
C GLN A 815 28.07 -9.28 22.38
N ALA A 816 29.02 -10.17 22.70
CA ALA A 816 28.91 -11.08 23.84
C ALA A 816 28.90 -10.33 25.19
N ALA A 817 29.76 -9.31 25.35
CA ALA A 817 29.79 -8.45 26.53
C ALA A 817 28.43 -7.77 26.74
N HIS A 818 27.93 -7.06 25.74
CA HIS A 818 26.61 -6.42 25.79
C HIS A 818 25.46 -7.41 26.06
N ARG A 819 25.57 -8.65 25.61
CA ARG A 819 24.55 -9.67 25.90
C ARG A 819 24.54 -10.05 27.38
N TRP A 820 25.69 -10.19 28.03
CA TRP A 820 25.78 -10.45 29.48
C TRP A 820 25.44 -9.20 30.32
N GLU A 821 25.88 -8.01 29.93
CA GLU A 821 25.49 -6.71 30.54
C GLU A 821 23.97 -6.49 30.48
N SER A 822 23.30 -6.98 29.42
CA SER A 822 21.83 -6.90 29.33
C SER A 822 21.08 -7.74 30.38
N ILE A 823 21.76 -8.75 30.96
CA ILE A 823 21.23 -9.74 31.92
C ILE A 823 21.60 -9.38 33.35
N ILE A 824 22.85 -8.97 33.60
CA ILE A 824 23.36 -8.61 34.93
C ILE A 824 23.09 -7.12 35.17
N ARG A 825 22.32 -6.78 36.20
CA ARG A 825 21.71 -5.44 36.35
C ARG A 825 22.24 -4.57 37.48
N ALA A 826 23.08 -5.10 38.37
CA ALA A 826 23.62 -4.34 39.50
C ALA A 826 25.15 -4.24 39.44
N ASP A 827 25.64 -3.07 39.82
CA ASP A 827 27.04 -2.72 40.11
C ASP A 827 27.72 -3.76 41.02
N LEU A 828 29.00 -4.06 40.76
CA LEU A 828 29.89 -4.75 41.69
C LEU A 828 30.99 -3.80 42.19
N PRO A 829 31.42 -3.89 43.47
CA PRO A 829 32.44 -3.01 44.03
C PRO A 829 33.69 -2.91 43.14
N ALA A 830 34.01 -1.70 42.67
CA ALA A 830 35.16 -1.46 41.79
C ALA A 830 36.49 -1.86 42.46
N VAL A 831 37.43 -2.40 41.68
CA VAL A 831 38.71 -2.93 42.17
C VAL A 831 39.88 -2.11 41.64
N ASN A 832 40.62 -1.47 42.53
CA ASN A 832 41.86 -0.78 42.17
C ASN A 832 43.04 -1.78 42.08
N SER A 833 43.30 -2.27 40.87
CA SER A 833 44.37 -3.21 40.57
C SER A 833 45.71 -2.50 40.36
N SER A 834 46.77 -2.95 41.05
CA SER A 834 48.13 -2.44 40.81
C SER A 834 48.69 -2.77 39.41
N THR A 835 48.05 -3.69 38.68
CA THR A 835 48.47 -4.12 37.34
C THR A 835 47.64 -3.46 36.24
N TYR A 836 46.34 -3.28 36.47
CA TYR A 836 45.37 -2.87 35.43
C TYR A 836 44.71 -1.49 35.68
N GLY A 837 44.97 -0.87 36.84
CA GLY A 837 44.28 0.35 37.27
C GLY A 837 42.92 0.06 37.90
N LEU A 838 42.03 1.06 37.91
CA LEU A 838 40.66 0.89 38.36
C LEU A 838 39.89 0.00 37.37
N ILE A 839 39.43 -1.16 37.84
CA ILE A 839 38.49 -2.02 37.12
C ILE A 839 37.11 -1.78 37.72
N ASP A 840 36.24 -1.21 36.91
CA ASP A 840 34.79 -1.23 37.11
C ASP A 840 34.28 -2.62 36.73
N ASP A 841 33.46 -3.25 37.58
CA ASP A 841 32.89 -4.59 37.39
C ASP A 841 33.84 -5.72 36.97
N LEU A 842 34.07 -5.92 35.67
CA LEU A 842 34.83 -7.02 35.10
C LEU A 842 35.69 -6.56 33.91
N ARG A 843 36.96 -6.98 33.90
CA ARG A 843 37.85 -6.89 32.75
C ARG A 843 38.13 -8.28 32.16
N ILE A 844 38.16 -8.40 30.83
CA ILE A 844 38.49 -9.64 30.13
C ILE A 844 39.56 -9.41 29.07
N ASP A 845 40.73 -10.01 29.26
CA ASP A 845 41.80 -10.03 28.26
C ASP A 845 41.56 -11.20 27.28
N ALA A 846 41.10 -10.91 26.07
CA ALA A 846 40.67 -11.89 25.07
C ALA A 846 41.66 -12.02 23.90
N SER A 847 41.93 -13.23 23.41
CA SER A 847 42.96 -13.46 22.39
C SER A 847 42.64 -14.53 21.34
N VAL A 848 43.22 -14.36 20.14
CA VAL A 848 43.19 -15.37 19.06
C VAL A 848 44.59 -15.91 18.82
N ALA A 849 44.81 -17.20 19.13
CA ALA A 849 46.10 -17.86 18.97
C ALA A 849 45.94 -19.39 18.96
N ALA A 850 46.85 -20.10 18.28
CA ALA A 850 46.79 -21.56 18.16
C ALA A 850 46.67 -22.29 19.51
N ILE A 851 45.77 -23.27 19.59
CA ILE A 851 45.54 -24.13 20.76
C ILE A 851 45.99 -25.55 20.43
N ASP A 852 45.26 -26.26 19.56
CA ASP A 852 45.55 -27.64 19.14
C ASP A 852 45.26 -27.95 17.66
N GLY A 853 44.59 -27.05 16.93
CA GLY A 853 44.30 -27.18 15.51
C GLY A 853 42.89 -27.69 15.20
N THR A 854 42.57 -27.75 13.91
CA THR A 854 41.17 -27.83 13.44
C THR A 854 40.38 -29.03 13.98
N ASN A 855 39.17 -28.75 14.48
CA ASN A 855 38.24 -29.68 15.15
C ASN A 855 38.71 -30.19 16.53
N GLY A 856 39.61 -29.46 17.19
CA GLY A 856 40.02 -29.69 18.59
C GLY A 856 39.26 -28.79 19.57
N ILE A 857 40.01 -28.05 20.38
CA ILE A 857 39.49 -27.09 21.36
C ILE A 857 39.18 -25.77 20.63
N LEU A 858 37.88 -25.48 20.42
CA LEU A 858 37.42 -24.25 19.76
C LEU A 858 37.89 -22.99 20.52
N ALA A 859 37.77 -23.02 21.85
CA ALA A 859 38.17 -21.95 22.75
C ALA A 859 38.40 -22.47 24.18
N GLN A 860 38.94 -21.61 25.04
CA GLN A 860 39.08 -21.85 26.47
C GLN A 860 39.10 -20.52 27.24
N ALA A 861 38.40 -20.46 28.37
CA ALA A 861 38.32 -19.28 29.22
C ALA A 861 38.14 -19.57 30.71
N GLY A 862 38.33 -18.52 31.51
CA GLY A 862 38.03 -18.52 32.93
C GLY A 862 38.50 -17.24 33.62
N TRP A 863 38.03 -17.04 34.85
CA TRP A 863 38.58 -16.02 35.74
C TRP A 863 39.98 -16.43 36.24
N ASP A 864 40.84 -15.45 36.50
CA ASP A 864 42.13 -15.63 37.15
C ASP A 864 42.25 -14.78 38.44
N LEU A 865 41.50 -13.67 38.53
CA LEU A 865 41.42 -12.82 39.72
C LEU A 865 39.96 -12.53 40.11
N ARG A 866 39.70 -12.58 41.43
CA ARG A 866 38.38 -12.35 42.01
C ARG A 866 38.42 -11.44 43.25
N ARG A 867 37.28 -10.82 43.54
CA ARG A 867 37.05 -9.96 44.70
C ARG A 867 37.26 -10.72 46.02
N SER A 868 37.38 -9.99 47.12
CA SER A 868 37.45 -10.62 48.45
C SER A 868 36.11 -11.25 48.80
N THR A 869 36.07 -12.18 49.76
CA THR A 869 34.82 -12.81 50.21
C THR A 869 33.87 -11.84 50.92
N SER A 870 34.35 -10.70 51.43
CA SER A 870 33.48 -9.64 51.95
C SER A 870 32.85 -8.80 50.83
N ASP A 871 33.45 -8.80 49.65
CA ASP A 871 33.01 -8.04 48.47
C ASP A 871 32.36 -9.00 47.43
N GLY A 872 31.64 -10.01 47.92
CA GLY A 872 30.91 -11.00 47.11
C GLY A 872 31.74 -12.14 46.50
N GLY A 873 33.07 -12.01 46.42
CA GLY A 873 33.95 -13.05 45.91
C GLY A 873 33.88 -13.31 44.40
N LEU A 874 33.15 -12.48 43.65
CA LEU A 874 32.98 -12.61 42.19
C LEU A 874 34.23 -12.17 41.40
N PRO A 875 34.42 -12.67 40.16
CA PRO A 875 35.53 -12.27 39.28
C PRO A 875 35.61 -10.77 39.05
N TYR A 876 36.82 -10.22 38.95
CA TYR A 876 37.07 -8.88 38.39
C TYR A 876 38.04 -8.92 37.19
N HIS A 877 38.73 -10.03 36.98
CA HIS A 877 39.56 -10.26 35.80
C HIS A 877 39.43 -11.71 35.32
N GLY A 878 39.50 -11.89 34.01
CA GLY A 878 39.63 -13.20 33.39
C GLY A 878 40.25 -13.13 32.00
N VAL A 879 40.49 -14.31 31.44
CA VAL A 879 41.20 -14.49 30.17
C VAL A 879 40.41 -15.42 29.27
N MET A 880 40.35 -15.11 27.98
CA MET A 880 39.77 -15.99 26.96
C MET A 880 40.73 -16.19 25.78
N LYS A 881 40.77 -17.40 25.23
CA LYS A 881 41.63 -17.74 24.09
C LYS A 881 40.87 -18.64 23.09
N PHE A 882 40.89 -18.26 21.82
CA PHE A 882 40.18 -18.95 20.73
C PHE A 882 41.18 -19.51 19.72
N ASP A 883 40.98 -20.74 19.24
CA ASP A 883 41.92 -21.32 18.25
C ASP A 883 41.74 -20.65 16.88
N SER A 884 42.81 -19.95 16.48
CA SER A 884 43.03 -19.45 15.13
C SER A 884 42.75 -20.45 13.99
N ALA A 885 42.80 -21.76 14.23
CA ALA A 885 42.54 -22.80 13.25
C ALA A 885 41.04 -23.02 12.96
N ASP A 886 40.14 -22.66 13.88
CA ASP A 886 38.71 -22.99 13.82
C ASP A 886 37.80 -21.76 13.64
N ILE A 887 38.28 -20.56 13.98
CA ILE A 887 37.47 -19.32 13.89
C ILE A 887 36.85 -19.11 12.50
N ASN A 888 37.57 -19.36 11.41
CA ASN A 888 37.02 -19.20 10.06
C ASN A 888 35.81 -20.12 9.83
N THR A 889 35.86 -21.35 10.35
CA THR A 889 34.76 -22.32 10.28
C THR A 889 33.59 -21.87 11.14
N MET A 890 33.85 -21.44 12.38
CA MET A 890 32.82 -20.95 13.30
C MET A 890 32.13 -19.66 12.80
N VAL A 891 32.87 -18.76 12.15
CA VAL A 891 32.32 -17.54 11.54
C VAL A 891 31.44 -17.89 10.34
N ASN A 892 31.90 -18.79 9.46
CA ASN A 892 31.11 -19.24 8.30
C ASN A 892 29.83 -19.99 8.71
N ASN A 893 29.87 -20.75 9.80
CA ASN A 893 28.71 -21.47 10.34
C ASN A 893 27.80 -20.59 11.22
N GLY A 894 28.20 -19.34 11.51
CA GLY A 894 27.48 -18.44 12.42
C GLY A 894 27.57 -18.79 13.91
N THR A 895 28.36 -19.80 14.29
CA THR A 895 28.50 -20.29 15.67
C THR A 895 29.47 -19.47 16.52
N PHE A 896 30.38 -18.71 15.91
CA PHE A 896 31.47 -18.02 16.62
C PHE A 896 30.99 -17.07 17.75
N LEU A 897 29.89 -16.33 17.53
CA LEU A 897 29.32 -15.45 18.57
C LEU A 897 28.89 -16.23 19.82
N TYR A 898 28.26 -17.40 19.63
CA TYR A 898 27.77 -18.23 20.71
C TYR A 898 28.92 -18.84 21.51
N VAL A 899 29.97 -19.30 20.83
CA VAL A 899 31.19 -19.79 21.52
C VAL A 899 31.85 -18.65 22.31
N VAL A 900 31.95 -17.43 21.75
CA VAL A 900 32.47 -16.27 22.50
C VAL A 900 31.61 -15.93 23.73
N MET A 901 30.29 -16.01 23.60
CA MET A 901 29.36 -15.77 24.71
C MET A 901 29.43 -16.86 25.80
N HIS A 902 29.57 -18.13 25.41
CA HIS A 902 29.76 -19.28 26.29
C HIS A 902 31.04 -19.14 27.14
N GLU A 903 32.17 -18.88 26.50
CA GLU A 903 33.47 -18.69 27.19
C GLU A 903 33.43 -17.50 28.16
N MET A 904 32.71 -16.43 27.81
CA MET A 904 32.52 -15.30 28.70
C MET A 904 31.67 -15.67 29.94
N GLY A 905 30.74 -16.62 29.80
CA GLY A 905 30.03 -17.23 30.93
C GLY A 905 30.97 -17.95 31.91
N HIS A 906 32.02 -18.62 31.42
CA HIS A 906 33.05 -19.22 32.27
C HIS A 906 33.94 -18.19 32.99
N VAL A 907 34.17 -17.03 32.37
CA VAL A 907 34.83 -15.89 33.04
C VAL A 907 33.95 -15.32 34.15
N LEU A 908 32.64 -15.21 33.94
CA LEU A 908 31.67 -14.78 34.97
C LEU A 908 31.53 -15.78 36.14
N GLY A 909 31.98 -17.02 35.98
CA GLY A 909 32.00 -18.02 37.05
C GLY A 909 31.11 -19.24 36.83
N LEU A 910 30.33 -19.29 35.75
CA LEU A 910 29.54 -20.47 35.40
C LEU A 910 30.50 -21.64 35.13
N GLY A 911 30.23 -22.79 35.73
CA GLY A 911 31.14 -23.94 35.76
C GLY A 911 32.34 -23.76 36.70
N THR A 912 33.08 -22.67 36.53
CA THR A 912 34.41 -22.43 37.11
C THR A 912 34.39 -22.03 38.60
N LEU A 913 33.29 -21.47 39.11
CA LEU A 913 33.14 -21.11 40.54
C LEU A 913 32.19 -22.02 41.34
N TRP A 914 31.50 -22.96 40.71
CA TRP A 914 30.46 -23.75 41.39
C TRP A 914 30.94 -24.52 42.62
N ASP A 915 32.14 -25.14 42.59
CA ASP A 915 32.73 -25.76 43.80
C ASP A 915 33.06 -24.72 44.88
N THR A 916 33.58 -23.56 44.49
CA THR A 916 34.02 -22.50 45.41
C THR A 916 32.84 -21.90 46.18
N PHE A 917 31.67 -21.84 45.54
CA PHE A 917 30.42 -21.34 46.11
C PHE A 917 29.52 -22.45 46.70
N GLY A 918 29.94 -23.73 46.65
CA GLY A 918 29.16 -24.86 47.18
C GLY A 918 27.91 -25.22 46.36
N LEU A 919 27.89 -24.86 45.08
CA LEU A 919 26.77 -25.02 44.15
C LEU A 919 26.82 -26.35 43.37
N ARG A 920 27.73 -27.27 43.70
CA ARG A 920 27.86 -28.58 43.06
C ARG A 920 27.91 -29.72 44.08
N GLY A 921 27.11 -30.76 43.83
CA GLY A 921 27.09 -32.02 44.58
C GLY A 921 27.28 -33.21 43.64
N GLY A 922 28.53 -33.52 43.28
CA GLY A 922 28.83 -34.59 42.31
C GLY A 922 28.42 -34.19 40.88
N SER A 923 27.63 -35.01 40.20
CA SER A 923 27.08 -34.75 38.85
C SER A 923 25.81 -33.89 38.86
N SER A 924 25.54 -33.17 39.95
CA SER A 924 24.34 -32.37 40.13
C SER A 924 24.68 -30.97 40.61
N TYR A 925 24.03 -29.97 40.01
CA TYR A 925 24.08 -28.58 40.47
C TYR A 925 23.07 -28.36 41.59
N THR A 926 23.47 -27.69 42.67
CA THR A 926 22.69 -27.54 43.91
C THR A 926 22.27 -26.11 44.22
N GLY A 927 22.55 -25.14 43.35
CA GLY A 927 22.06 -23.76 43.47
C GLY A 927 20.52 -23.68 43.38
N THR A 928 19.90 -22.81 44.16
CA THR A 928 18.42 -22.82 44.32
C THR A 928 17.71 -22.31 43.07
N ASN A 929 18.24 -21.26 42.46
CA ASN A 929 17.58 -20.52 41.39
C ASN A 929 17.64 -21.27 40.04
N ALA A 930 18.81 -21.80 39.67
CA ALA A 930 18.93 -22.61 38.44
C ALA A 930 18.08 -23.88 38.51
N ASN A 931 17.98 -24.51 39.69
CA ASN A 931 17.12 -25.68 39.89
C ASN A 931 15.62 -25.34 39.76
N ASN A 932 15.18 -24.22 40.32
CA ASN A 932 13.81 -23.73 40.13
C ASN A 932 13.51 -23.46 38.64
N ALA A 933 14.44 -22.82 37.93
CA ALA A 933 14.32 -22.56 36.49
C ALA A 933 14.26 -23.85 35.67
N TYR A 934 15.03 -24.87 36.03
CA TYR A 934 15.00 -26.18 35.37
C TYR A 934 13.67 -26.92 35.58
N HIS A 935 13.04 -26.80 36.76
CA HIS A 935 11.68 -27.31 36.99
C HIS A 935 10.64 -26.56 36.16
N GLN A 936 10.81 -25.25 35.94
CA GLN A 936 9.93 -24.46 35.04
C GLN A 936 10.00 -24.94 33.59
N LEU A 937 11.17 -25.40 33.13
CA LEU A 937 11.33 -26.03 31.81
C LEU A 937 10.83 -27.49 31.73
N GLY A 938 10.24 -28.03 32.80
CA GLY A 938 9.72 -29.40 32.88
C GLY A 938 10.72 -30.45 33.38
N GLY A 939 11.92 -30.02 33.79
CA GLY A 939 12.93 -30.89 34.40
C GLY A 939 12.53 -31.37 35.80
N SER A 940 13.25 -32.37 36.33
CA SER A 940 13.01 -32.89 37.68
C SER A 940 14.31 -33.26 38.40
N GLY A 941 14.31 -33.14 39.73
CA GLY A 941 15.52 -33.30 40.53
C GLY A 941 16.49 -32.12 40.39
N PHE A 942 17.76 -32.34 40.67
CA PHE A 942 18.80 -31.32 40.45
C PHE A 942 19.17 -31.22 38.96
N VAL A 943 19.60 -30.04 38.50
CA VAL A 943 20.13 -29.86 37.14
C VAL A 943 21.33 -30.81 36.94
N PRO A 944 21.28 -31.69 35.93
CA PRO A 944 22.36 -32.60 35.63
C PRO A 944 23.55 -31.85 35.01
N LEU A 945 24.74 -32.10 35.53
CA LEU A 945 25.98 -31.60 34.95
C LEU A 945 26.58 -32.64 33.99
N GLU A 946 27.34 -32.17 33.00
CA GLU A 946 28.00 -33.08 32.06
C GLU A 946 28.98 -34.02 32.78
N THR A 947 29.12 -35.26 32.32
CA THR A 947 29.97 -36.29 32.95
C THR A 947 31.02 -36.88 32.01
N THR A 948 31.00 -36.47 30.74
CA THR A 948 31.90 -36.91 29.66
C THR A 948 32.79 -35.77 29.16
N GLY A 949 33.54 -35.95 28.06
CA GLY A 949 34.44 -34.95 27.48
C GLY A 949 35.77 -34.68 28.22
N GLY A 950 35.90 -35.08 29.50
CA GLY A 950 37.13 -34.90 30.29
C GLY A 950 37.08 -33.65 31.17
N SER A 951 38.19 -33.25 31.81
CA SER A 951 38.17 -32.22 32.87
C SER A 951 37.86 -30.80 32.39
N GLY A 952 37.94 -30.52 31.09
CA GLY A 952 37.49 -29.26 30.50
C GLY A 952 36.00 -29.22 30.19
N THR A 953 35.30 -30.37 30.24
CA THR A 953 33.89 -30.49 29.83
C THR A 953 33.01 -31.02 30.97
N ALA A 954 33.44 -32.10 31.63
CA ALA A 954 32.73 -32.72 32.72
C ALA A 954 32.63 -31.80 33.95
N PHE A 955 31.43 -31.73 34.52
CA PHE A 955 31.10 -31.05 35.77
C PHE A 955 31.27 -29.53 35.81
N VAL A 956 31.55 -28.90 34.66
CA VAL A 956 31.63 -27.43 34.48
C VAL A 956 30.60 -26.92 33.45
N HIS A 957 29.81 -27.81 32.85
CA HIS A 957 28.72 -27.53 31.92
C HIS A 957 27.42 -28.18 32.37
N TRP A 958 26.29 -27.67 31.86
CA TRP A 958 25.04 -28.44 31.84
C TRP A 958 25.21 -29.70 30.99
N SER A 959 24.50 -30.78 31.34
CA SER A 959 24.65 -32.02 30.58
C SER A 959 24.06 -31.92 29.18
N GLU A 960 24.89 -32.22 28.19
CA GLU A 960 24.54 -32.27 26.77
C GLU A 960 23.31 -33.14 26.53
N ALA A 961 23.28 -34.32 27.17
CA ALA A 961 22.18 -35.28 27.04
C ALA A 961 20.84 -34.81 27.63
N ALA A 962 20.84 -33.73 28.43
CA ALA A 962 19.64 -33.16 29.05
C ALA A 962 19.26 -31.77 28.49
N PHE A 963 20.22 -31.04 27.91
CA PHE A 963 20.02 -29.68 27.44
C PHE A 963 20.27 -29.48 25.93
N ASP A 964 20.96 -30.41 25.26
CA ASP A 964 21.22 -30.35 23.82
C ASP A 964 21.82 -28.97 23.47
N ARG A 965 21.23 -28.24 22.52
CA ARG A 965 21.63 -26.90 22.07
C ARG A 965 21.74 -25.74 23.11
N GLU A 966 21.58 -25.92 24.42
CA GLU A 966 21.64 -24.78 25.36
C GLU A 966 23.06 -24.18 25.44
N LEU A 967 23.17 -22.85 25.54
CA LEU A 967 24.45 -22.14 25.44
C LEU A 967 25.60 -22.70 26.30
N MET A 968 25.33 -23.14 27.53
CA MET A 968 26.34 -23.58 28.50
C MET A 968 26.44 -25.11 28.60
N THR A 969 26.03 -25.86 27.57
CA THR A 969 26.42 -27.26 27.39
C THR A 969 27.85 -27.39 26.86
N GLY A 970 28.41 -28.60 26.93
CA GLY A 970 29.85 -28.82 26.74
C GLY A 970 30.31 -28.93 25.28
N PHE A 971 29.38 -28.89 24.31
CA PHE A 971 29.68 -29.07 22.90
C PHE A 971 28.94 -28.02 22.05
N SER A 972 29.67 -27.28 21.20
CA SER A 972 29.04 -26.33 20.27
C SER A 972 28.20 -27.07 19.24
N GLU A 973 27.00 -26.56 19.00
CA GLU A 973 26.19 -26.95 17.85
C GLU A 973 26.90 -26.68 16.53
N THR A 974 26.49 -27.43 15.49
CA THR A 974 27.03 -27.26 14.13
C THR A 974 26.50 -26.00 13.42
N ALA A 975 25.36 -25.47 13.87
CA ALA A 975 24.77 -24.22 13.43
C ALA A 975 23.89 -23.59 14.55
N PRO A 976 23.64 -22.27 14.55
CA PRO A 976 22.70 -21.62 15.46
C PRO A 976 21.25 -22.14 15.37
N PRO A 977 20.41 -21.94 16.41
CA PRO A 977 20.64 -21.15 17.62
C PRO A 977 21.00 -21.98 18.87
N MET A 978 22.01 -21.49 19.61
CA MET A 978 22.38 -21.98 20.95
C MET A 978 21.89 -21.00 22.04
N PRO A 979 20.65 -21.14 22.54
CA PRO A 979 20.02 -20.15 23.42
C PRO A 979 20.58 -20.11 24.85
N LEU A 980 20.68 -18.90 25.39
CA LEU A 980 20.95 -18.64 26.80
C LEU A 980 19.65 -18.77 27.61
N SER A 981 19.48 -19.89 28.32
CA SER A 981 18.23 -20.21 29.02
C SER A 981 18.07 -19.53 30.39
N ILE A 982 16.84 -19.57 30.91
CA ILE A 982 16.54 -19.20 32.31
C ILE A 982 17.35 -20.02 33.34
N VAL A 983 17.84 -21.22 33.00
CA VAL A 983 18.68 -22.04 33.90
C VAL A 983 20.07 -21.45 34.02
N THR A 984 20.66 -21.00 32.90
CA THR A 984 21.94 -20.29 32.86
C THR A 984 21.86 -18.95 33.61
N ILE A 985 20.77 -18.19 33.45
CA ILE A 985 20.54 -16.97 34.25
C ILE A 985 20.41 -17.28 35.75
N GLY A 986 19.68 -18.35 36.12
CA GLY A 986 19.59 -18.80 37.50
C GLY A 986 20.94 -19.21 38.10
N GLY A 987 21.83 -19.78 37.29
CA GLY A 987 23.20 -20.11 37.68
C GLY A 987 24.06 -18.90 38.03
N LEU A 988 23.82 -17.74 37.38
CA LEU A 988 24.45 -16.47 37.76
C LEU A 988 23.85 -15.90 39.06
N GLN A 989 22.53 -16.01 39.25
CA GLN A 989 21.90 -15.56 40.50
C GLN A 989 22.39 -16.37 41.71
N ASP A 990 22.55 -17.68 41.55
CA ASP A 990 23.10 -18.56 42.58
C ASP A 990 24.59 -18.29 42.91
N LEU A 991 25.34 -17.68 41.98
CA LEU A 991 26.70 -17.16 42.24
C LEU A 991 26.70 -15.82 42.98
N GLY A 992 25.56 -15.09 43.02
CA GLY A 992 25.42 -13.81 43.71
C GLY A 992 25.26 -12.57 42.81
N TYR A 993 25.15 -12.75 41.48
CA TYR A 993 24.81 -11.64 40.58
C TYR A 993 23.32 -11.24 40.73
N THR A 994 23.02 -9.95 40.58
CA THR A 994 21.64 -9.48 40.37
C THR A 994 21.30 -9.58 38.89
N VAL A 995 20.29 -10.39 38.54
CA VAL A 995 20.00 -10.78 37.15
C VAL A 995 18.55 -10.53 36.75
N ASP A 996 18.29 -10.53 35.45
CA ASP A 996 16.96 -10.41 34.84
C ASP A 996 16.60 -11.59 33.94
N TYR A 997 15.64 -12.40 34.40
CA TYR A 997 15.13 -13.56 33.67
C TYR A 997 14.33 -13.22 32.40
N SER A 998 13.81 -12.00 32.26
CA SER A 998 13.12 -11.57 31.01
C SER A 998 14.05 -11.51 29.80
N ARG A 999 15.36 -11.64 30.05
CA ARG A 999 16.44 -11.58 29.06
C ARG A 999 16.91 -12.96 28.60
N ALA A 1000 16.33 -14.05 29.11
CA ALA A 1000 16.59 -15.39 28.58
C ALA A 1000 16.07 -15.53 27.14
N ASP A 1001 16.76 -16.34 26.34
CA ASP A 1001 16.28 -16.76 25.04
C ASP A 1001 15.16 -17.81 25.16
N ALA A 1002 14.29 -17.89 24.15
CA ALA A 1002 13.22 -18.88 24.11
C ALA A 1002 13.79 -20.31 24.00
N TYR A 1003 13.67 -21.07 25.09
CA TYR A 1003 14.24 -22.42 25.24
C TYR A 1003 13.32 -23.34 26.05
N GLY A 1004 13.47 -24.65 25.82
CA GLY A 1004 12.75 -25.72 26.51
C GLY A 1004 13.52 -27.03 26.36
N LEU A 1005 13.40 -27.93 27.33
CA LEU A 1005 14.19 -29.17 27.34
C LEU A 1005 13.81 -30.10 26.18
N PRO A 1006 14.79 -30.84 25.60
CA PRO A 1006 14.52 -31.83 24.55
C PRO A 1006 13.40 -32.81 24.91
N GLY A 1007 12.40 -32.92 24.04
CA GLY A 1007 11.23 -33.78 24.24
C GLY A 1007 10.09 -33.18 25.07
N HIS A 1008 10.23 -31.95 25.59
CA HIS A 1008 9.17 -31.22 26.29
C HIS A 1008 8.60 -30.10 25.40
N LEU A 1009 7.27 -29.99 25.33
CA LEU A 1009 6.62 -28.92 24.56
C LEU A 1009 6.77 -27.58 25.29
N THR A 1010 7.19 -26.55 24.57
CA THR A 1010 7.37 -25.19 25.10
C THR A 1010 6.04 -24.62 25.58
N ALA A 1011 5.87 -24.48 26.90
CA ALA A 1011 4.79 -23.67 27.46
C ALA A 1011 5.13 -22.20 27.21
N GLY A 1012 4.43 -21.56 26.25
CA GLY A 1012 4.68 -20.17 25.89
C GLY A 1012 4.36 -19.23 27.05
N LEU A 1013 5.40 -18.73 27.72
CA LEU A 1013 5.29 -17.67 28.72
C LEU A 1013 5.33 -16.30 28.03
N GLY A 1014 4.18 -15.88 27.51
CA GLY A 1014 3.91 -14.45 27.33
C GLY A 1014 3.80 -13.82 28.71
N SER A 1015 4.74 -12.94 29.06
CA SER A 1015 4.75 -12.24 30.35
C SER A 1015 4.02 -10.90 30.25
N ASP A 1016 2.73 -10.94 30.54
CA ASP A 1016 2.13 -9.83 31.30
C ASP A 1016 2.40 -10.13 32.79
N VAL A 1017 3.27 -9.35 33.42
CA VAL A 1017 3.37 -9.26 34.87
C VAL A 1017 3.19 -7.81 35.28
N VAL A 1018 2.04 -7.52 35.90
CA VAL A 1018 1.97 -6.45 36.89
C VAL A 1018 2.12 -7.12 38.25
N ASP A 1019 3.12 -6.68 39.00
CA ASP A 1019 3.38 -7.09 40.37
C ASP A 1019 2.24 -6.66 41.31
N ASP A 1020 1.83 -7.55 42.22
CA ASP A 1020 1.55 -7.11 43.58
C ASP A 1020 1.89 -8.20 44.60
N SER A 1021 2.32 -7.71 45.74
CA SER A 1021 3.03 -8.33 46.83
C SER A 1021 2.26 -9.40 47.62
N GLY A 1022 2.94 -10.54 47.78
CA GLY A 1022 3.07 -11.37 48.98
C GLY A 1022 1.89 -11.59 49.94
N ALA A 1023 1.62 -12.87 50.23
CA ALA A 1023 1.61 -13.36 51.63
C ALA A 1023 1.67 -14.89 51.72
N ALA A 1024 2.58 -15.41 52.55
CA ALA A 1024 2.45 -16.76 53.08
C ALA A 1024 1.29 -16.80 54.10
N SER A 1025 0.46 -17.85 54.04
CA SER A 1025 -0.54 -18.08 55.07
C SER A 1025 -0.01 -18.98 56.19
N GLN A 1026 0.00 -18.48 57.42
CA GLN A 1026 -0.45 -19.31 58.54
C GLN A 1026 -1.04 -18.49 59.69
N SER A 1027 -2.28 -18.85 60.06
CA SER A 1027 -2.97 -18.57 61.33
C SER A 1027 -3.35 -17.11 61.69
N GLY A 1028 -4.65 -16.81 61.75
CA GLY A 1028 -5.13 -15.83 62.74
C GLY A 1028 -6.48 -15.11 62.60
N ILE A 1029 -7.61 -15.83 62.68
CA ILE A 1029 -8.82 -15.42 63.46
C ILE A 1029 -9.57 -14.10 63.09
N LEU A 1030 -10.79 -14.30 62.52
CA LEU A 1030 -12.06 -13.53 62.67
C LEU A 1030 -12.24 -12.09 62.12
N SER A 1031 -13.31 -11.94 61.30
CA SER A 1031 -14.35 -10.88 61.27
C SER A 1031 -13.93 -9.38 61.20
N GLU A 1032 -14.61 -8.47 60.49
CA GLU A 1032 -16.05 -8.38 60.20
C GLU A 1032 -16.35 -7.25 59.15
N PHE A 1033 -17.59 -7.16 58.66
CA PHE A 1033 -18.20 -6.04 57.90
C PHE A 1033 -17.72 -5.63 56.48
N SER A 1034 -18.60 -5.92 55.50
CA SER A 1034 -18.88 -5.13 54.28
C SER A 1034 -19.98 -4.07 54.56
N PRO A 1035 -20.40 -3.21 53.60
CA PRO A 1035 -19.76 -2.60 52.42
C PRO A 1035 -19.96 -1.05 52.35
N LEU A 1036 -19.48 -0.39 51.28
CA LEU A 1036 -20.08 0.75 50.51
C LEU A 1036 -18.98 1.34 49.58
N ALA A 1037 -18.99 1.11 48.26
CA ALA A 1037 -19.79 1.79 47.22
C ALA A 1037 -19.17 3.11 46.72
N GLY A 1038 -18.87 3.20 45.40
CA GLY A 1038 -18.62 4.49 44.74
C GLY A 1038 -17.62 4.54 43.58
N GLY A 1039 -18.02 4.06 42.39
CA GLY A 1039 -17.93 4.84 41.15
C GLY A 1039 -16.60 5.14 40.44
N SER A 1040 -16.59 4.75 39.15
CA SER A 1040 -16.03 5.49 38.00
C SER A 1040 -14.53 5.41 37.68
N GLY A 1041 -14.21 5.48 36.38
CA GLY A 1041 -12.94 6.02 35.89
C GLY A 1041 -12.03 5.07 35.11
N THR A 1042 -12.45 4.59 33.94
CA THR A 1042 -11.53 3.95 32.98
C THR A 1042 -10.53 4.98 32.42
N LEU A 1043 -9.24 4.68 32.45
CA LEU A 1043 -8.23 5.33 31.62
C LEU A 1043 -7.44 4.27 30.88
N ALA A 1044 -7.27 4.47 29.57
CA ALA A 1044 -6.40 3.67 28.72
C ALA A 1044 -5.14 4.47 28.41
N VAL A 1045 -4.01 3.78 28.29
CA VAL A 1045 -2.82 4.27 27.59
C VAL A 1045 -2.42 3.20 26.57
N ASN A 1046 -2.01 3.66 25.40
CA ASN A 1046 -1.62 2.88 24.25
C ASN A 1046 -0.30 3.49 23.79
N ASP A 1047 0.74 2.69 23.52
CA ASP A 1047 1.93 3.22 22.85
C ASP A 1047 2.58 2.17 21.95
N ALA A 1048 2.92 2.58 20.73
CA ALA A 1048 3.56 1.78 19.70
C ALA A 1048 4.08 2.68 18.55
N VAL A 1049 5.41 2.75 18.41
CA VAL A 1049 6.14 3.34 17.27
C VAL A 1049 7.30 2.36 16.98
N ALA A 1050 7.25 1.54 15.93
CA ALA A 1050 7.65 1.79 14.53
C ALA A 1050 9.17 1.64 14.28
N GLY A 1051 9.57 1.25 13.06
CA GLY A 1051 10.97 0.96 12.70
C GLY A 1051 11.23 0.94 11.18
N LEU A 1052 12.24 0.15 10.74
CA LEU A 1052 12.84 0.02 9.38
C LEU A 1052 14.00 1.01 9.09
N PRO A 1053 14.95 0.79 8.11
CA PRO A 1053 14.97 -0.21 7.01
C PRO A 1053 16.34 -0.84 6.54
N VAL A 1054 16.30 -1.75 5.52
CA VAL A 1054 17.36 -2.29 4.57
C VAL A 1054 18.57 -3.11 5.14
N VAL A 1055 19.31 -4.04 4.49
CA VAL A 1055 19.58 -4.49 3.07
C VAL A 1055 19.97 -6.01 3.03
N ASP A 1056 19.80 -6.72 1.88
CA ASP A 1056 20.80 -7.69 1.36
C ASP A 1056 20.76 -7.83 -0.20
N ASP A 1057 21.80 -8.41 -0.80
CA ASP A 1057 22.32 -8.09 -2.14
C ASP A 1057 22.72 -9.34 -2.99
N ARG A 1058 22.17 -9.44 -4.21
CA ARG A 1058 22.58 -10.28 -5.38
C ARG A 1058 22.44 -11.83 -5.37
N GLY A 1059 21.61 -12.32 -6.32
CA GLY A 1059 22.19 -13.09 -7.45
C GLY A 1059 21.50 -14.34 -8.05
N LEU A 1060 20.45 -14.17 -8.90
CA LEU A 1060 20.09 -14.97 -10.11
C LEU A 1060 19.83 -16.53 -9.96
N ALA A 1061 18.83 -17.19 -10.58
CA ALA A 1061 17.99 -16.86 -11.74
C ALA A 1061 16.66 -17.71 -11.84
N SER A 1062 15.82 -17.31 -12.80
CA SER A 1062 14.81 -18.09 -13.59
C SER A 1062 13.51 -18.67 -12.95
N GLN A 1063 12.41 -17.91 -13.15
CA GLN A 1063 11.19 -18.22 -13.94
C GLN A 1063 10.15 -19.32 -13.56
N GLU A 1064 8.88 -18.89 -13.70
CA GLU A 1064 7.62 -19.63 -13.99
C GLU A 1064 6.91 -20.44 -12.88
N GLY A 1065 5.60 -20.18 -12.70
CA GLY A 1065 4.68 -20.93 -11.83
C GLY A 1065 3.84 -20.05 -10.87
N ILE A 1066 2.89 -19.21 -11.32
CA ILE A 1066 1.47 -19.57 -11.60
C ILE A 1066 0.73 -19.95 -10.29
N LEU A 1067 -0.35 -19.27 -9.85
CA LEU A 1067 -1.60 -18.94 -10.58
C LEU A 1067 -2.29 -17.68 -10.02
N THR A 1068 -3.00 -16.97 -10.89
CA THR A 1068 -3.90 -15.83 -10.63
C THR A 1068 -5.37 -16.25 -10.55
N ASP A 1069 -6.24 -15.27 -10.23
CA ASP A 1069 -7.63 -15.15 -10.73
C ASP A 1069 -8.75 -15.97 -10.05
N PHE A 1070 -9.85 -15.27 -9.73
CA PHE A 1070 -11.14 -15.49 -10.41
C PHE A 1070 -12.04 -14.25 -10.30
N VAL A 1071 -12.30 -13.63 -11.46
CA VAL A 1071 -13.34 -12.61 -11.70
C VAL A 1071 -14.74 -13.25 -11.83
N ASP A 1072 -15.74 -12.38 -11.67
CA ASP A 1072 -17.20 -12.48 -11.87
C ASP A 1072 -17.73 -13.46 -12.95
N GLY A 1073 -18.99 -13.88 -12.77
CA GLY A 1073 -19.73 -14.76 -13.68
C GLY A 1073 -21.23 -14.88 -13.36
N ASP A 1074 -22.03 -13.94 -13.86
CA ASP A 1074 -23.50 -14.06 -13.96
C ASP A 1074 -23.90 -15.21 -14.91
N MET A 1075 -24.98 -15.94 -14.57
CA MET A 1075 -25.93 -16.50 -15.55
C MET A 1075 -27.22 -17.07 -14.90
N THR A 1076 -28.32 -16.36 -15.13
CA THR A 1076 -29.65 -16.88 -15.54
C THR A 1076 -30.35 -18.03 -14.78
N GLY A 1077 -31.44 -17.69 -14.08
CA GLY A 1077 -32.78 -18.31 -14.19
C GLY A 1077 -32.99 -19.83 -14.00
N GLY A 1078 -33.64 -20.24 -12.90
CA GLY A 1078 -34.18 -21.60 -12.73
C GLY A 1078 -35.11 -21.79 -11.51
N SER A 1079 -36.38 -22.10 -11.75
CA SER A 1079 -37.44 -22.27 -10.74
C SER A 1079 -37.33 -23.56 -9.90
N ALA A 1080 -37.51 -23.50 -8.56
CA ALA A 1080 -38.16 -24.55 -7.76
C ALA A 1080 -38.56 -24.14 -6.30
N THR A 1081 -39.82 -23.72 -6.13
CA THR A 1081 -40.80 -24.04 -5.06
C THR A 1081 -40.42 -24.66 -3.68
N LEU A 1082 -41.12 -24.15 -2.64
CA LEU A 1082 -41.54 -24.78 -1.35
C LEU A 1082 -40.46 -24.91 -0.23
N ALA A 1083 -40.78 -24.80 1.08
CA ALA A 1083 -42.08 -24.83 1.76
C ALA A 1083 -42.19 -23.89 2.99
N SER A 1084 -43.41 -23.73 3.50
CA SER A 1084 -43.87 -22.81 4.56
C SER A 1084 -43.96 -23.41 5.98
N ALA A 1085 -43.78 -22.57 7.02
CA ALA A 1085 -44.55 -22.54 8.30
C ALA A 1085 -44.03 -21.39 9.21
N GLY A 1086 -44.81 -20.60 9.95
CA GLY A 1086 -46.27 -20.40 10.00
C GLY A 1086 -46.73 -19.64 11.28
N GLY A 1087 -47.73 -18.74 11.16
CA GLY A 1087 -48.61 -18.22 12.26
C GLY A 1087 -48.00 -17.20 13.27
N ILE A 1088 -48.44 -15.93 13.43
CA ILE A 1088 -49.78 -15.34 13.77
C ILE A 1088 -50.19 -15.60 15.24
N PRO A 1089 -50.77 -14.66 16.05
CA PRO A 1089 -51.16 -13.24 15.81
C PRO A 1089 -50.72 -12.16 16.85
N VAL A 1090 -50.91 -10.91 16.39
CA VAL A 1090 -51.28 -9.64 17.04
C VAL A 1090 -52.01 -9.68 18.41
N THR A 1091 -51.78 -8.65 19.25
CA THR A 1091 -52.81 -7.98 20.06
C THR A 1091 -52.61 -6.45 20.12
N GLU A 1092 -53.71 -5.71 20.01
CA GLU A 1092 -53.85 -4.25 20.25
C GLU A 1092 -53.87 -3.97 21.79
N ASP A 1093 -53.98 -2.76 22.38
CA ASP A 1093 -54.48 -1.44 21.95
C ASP A 1093 -54.02 -0.33 22.94
N ALA A 1094 -54.51 0.92 22.76
CA ALA A 1094 -54.58 2.06 23.70
C ALA A 1094 -53.54 3.20 23.60
N ASN A 1095 -53.67 4.01 22.53
CA ASN A 1095 -54.09 5.44 22.55
C ASN A 1095 -54.03 6.20 23.92
N ILE A 1096 -53.60 7.48 24.03
CA ILE A 1096 -54.34 8.69 23.60
C ILE A 1096 -53.46 9.98 23.56
N ASN A 1097 -53.65 10.79 22.50
CA ASN A 1097 -53.41 12.25 22.30
C ASN A 1097 -52.03 12.93 22.43
N GLY A 1098 -51.63 13.64 21.35
CA GLY A 1098 -51.09 15.01 21.49
C GLY A 1098 -50.26 15.62 20.35
N GLY A 1099 -50.82 15.93 19.17
CA GLY A 1099 -50.18 16.88 18.22
C GLY A 1099 -50.29 16.52 16.73
N ALA A 1100 -50.91 17.39 15.93
CA ALA A 1100 -51.03 17.27 14.47
C ALA A 1100 -49.78 17.84 13.73
N GLY A 1101 -49.48 17.47 12.48
CA GLY A 1101 -50.22 16.56 11.60
C GLY A 1101 -49.49 16.24 10.27
N LEU A 1102 -50.05 15.28 9.53
CA LEU A 1102 -49.68 14.86 8.17
C LEU A 1102 -50.25 15.87 7.13
N VAL A 1103 -49.90 15.96 5.84
CA VAL A 1103 -49.40 15.02 4.80
C VAL A 1103 -48.68 15.89 3.70
N ASN A 1104 -47.95 15.45 2.66
CA ASN A 1104 -47.66 14.13 2.05
C ASN A 1104 -46.33 14.10 1.24
N MET A 1105 -45.95 12.90 0.79
CA MET A 1105 -45.03 12.52 -0.32
C MET A 1105 -44.28 13.59 -1.14
N SER A 1106 -42.94 13.52 -1.17
CA SER A 1106 -42.17 12.82 -2.24
C SER A 1106 -40.66 13.16 -2.21
N LEU A 1107 -39.87 12.29 -2.85
CA LEU A 1107 -38.48 12.49 -3.35
C LEU A 1107 -37.27 12.44 -2.38
N LEU A 1108 -36.25 11.79 -2.94
CA LEU A 1108 -34.79 11.88 -2.75
C LEU A 1108 -34.06 11.18 -1.59
N THR A 1109 -33.15 10.32 -2.05
CA THR A 1109 -32.05 9.63 -1.39
C THR A 1109 -30.90 10.55 -0.98
N SER A 1110 -30.21 10.16 0.10
CA SER A 1110 -28.75 10.32 0.36
C SER A 1110 -28.07 11.67 0.06
N TYR A 1111 -27.52 12.32 1.10
CA TYR A 1111 -26.33 13.16 0.96
C TYR A 1111 -25.47 13.16 2.23
N ILE A 1112 -24.29 12.54 2.16
CA ILE A 1112 -23.13 12.83 3.01
C ILE A 1112 -21.99 13.17 2.04
N ALA A 1113 -21.71 14.46 1.85
CA ALA A 1113 -20.46 15.01 1.31
C ALA A 1113 -20.58 16.54 1.14
N SER A 1114 -19.99 17.33 2.04
CA SER A 1114 -19.74 18.76 1.78
C SER A 1114 -18.73 19.35 2.77
N SER A 1115 -17.44 19.26 2.46
CA SER A 1115 -16.39 20.03 3.16
C SER A 1115 -15.15 20.25 2.31
N PHE A 1116 -15.31 20.87 1.14
CA PHE A 1116 -14.23 21.68 0.53
C PHE A 1116 -14.84 22.97 -0.01
N VAL A 1117 -14.34 24.09 0.53
CA VAL A 1117 -14.86 25.44 0.29
C VAL A 1117 -14.14 26.06 -0.92
N THR A 1118 -14.88 26.74 -1.78
CA THR A 1118 -14.37 27.54 -2.89
C THR A 1118 -13.65 28.79 -2.40
N SER A 1119 -12.59 29.22 -3.09
CA SER A 1119 -11.93 30.50 -2.82
C SER A 1119 -12.91 31.68 -3.02
N PRO A 1120 -12.88 32.70 -2.14
CA PRO A 1120 -13.75 33.86 -2.29
C PRO A 1120 -13.13 34.96 -3.17
N GLY A 1121 -13.90 35.41 -4.17
CA GLY A 1121 -13.84 36.78 -4.69
C GLY A 1121 -12.96 37.05 -5.91
N GLU A 1122 -13.61 37.28 -7.05
CA GLU A 1122 -13.67 38.64 -7.60
C GLU A 1122 -14.97 38.88 -8.38
N GLY A 1123 -15.40 40.13 -8.47
CA GLY A 1123 -16.77 40.51 -8.87
C GLY A 1123 -17.00 40.58 -10.39
N ALA A 1124 -18.27 40.56 -10.79
CA ALA A 1124 -18.67 40.71 -12.18
C ALA A 1124 -18.25 42.08 -12.77
N GLY A 1125 -17.35 42.06 -13.75
CA GLY A 1125 -16.97 43.20 -14.59
C GLY A 1125 -17.41 42.99 -16.04
N THR A 1126 -18.11 43.95 -16.63
CA THR A 1126 -18.76 43.82 -17.94
C THR A 1126 -17.79 43.91 -19.11
N VAL A 1127 -18.08 43.17 -20.19
CA VAL A 1127 -17.33 43.18 -21.46
C VAL A 1127 -17.23 44.59 -22.07
N VAL A 1128 -16.00 45.06 -22.31
CA VAL A 1128 -15.67 46.05 -23.36
C VAL A 1128 -14.35 45.63 -24.03
N SER A 1129 -14.30 45.73 -25.35
CA SER A 1129 -13.13 45.42 -26.17
C SER A 1129 -12.19 46.63 -26.30
N GLN A 1130 -10.86 46.40 -26.35
CA GLN A 1130 -10.00 46.91 -27.44
C GLN A 1130 -8.53 46.45 -27.36
N SER A 1131 -7.89 46.64 -28.51
CA SER A 1131 -6.56 46.27 -28.99
C SER A 1131 -5.33 46.51 -28.10
N ALA A 1132 -4.34 45.65 -28.35
CA ALA A 1132 -2.90 45.76 -28.10
C ALA A 1132 -2.27 47.17 -28.17
N GLN A 1133 -1.24 47.38 -27.36
CA GLN A 1133 0.05 47.87 -27.86
C GLN A 1133 1.24 47.45 -26.97
N GLU A 1134 2.43 47.39 -27.58
CA GLU A 1134 3.73 47.26 -26.92
C GLU A 1134 4.07 48.53 -26.11
N ASP A 1135 4.92 48.46 -25.08
CA ASP A 1135 6.38 48.74 -25.22
C ASP A 1135 7.12 48.98 -23.89
N THR A 1136 8.42 48.72 -23.90
CA THR A 1136 9.53 49.25 -23.05
C THR A 1136 9.57 49.06 -21.52
N LEU A 1137 10.67 48.40 -21.12
CA LEU A 1137 11.43 48.67 -19.90
C LEU A 1137 11.73 50.17 -19.67
N THR A 1138 11.71 50.64 -18.42
CA THR A 1138 12.91 51.24 -17.76
C THR A 1138 12.75 51.52 -16.26
N ARG A 1139 13.87 51.33 -15.53
CA ARG A 1139 14.20 51.80 -14.17
C ARG A 1139 14.53 53.34 -14.20
N PRO A 1140 14.81 54.09 -13.11
CA PRO A 1140 14.96 53.70 -11.69
C PRO A 1140 14.50 54.71 -10.58
N ALA A 1141 14.73 54.29 -9.33
CA ALA A 1141 15.19 55.09 -8.17
C ALA A 1141 14.21 56.02 -7.40
N ALA A 1142 13.81 55.56 -6.22
CA ALA A 1142 14.27 56.11 -4.94
C ALA A 1142 14.38 54.98 -3.90
#